data_AF-A0A1D1XG82-F1
#
_entry.id   AF-A0A1D1XG82-F1
#
_cell.length_a   1.000
_cell.length_b   1.000
_cell.length_c   1.000
_cell.angle_alpha   90.00
_cell.angle_beta   90.00
_cell.angle_gamma   90.00
#
_symmetry.space_group_name_H-M   'P 1'
#
loop_
_entity.id
_entity.type
_entity.pdbx_description
1 polymer ?
#
loop_
_entity_poly.entity_id
_entity_poly.type
_entity_poly.pdbx_seq_one_letter_code
_entity_poly.pdbx_strand_id
1 'polypeptide(L)'
;KRGFPRRWCSGIGRGGALSGLSCSRSPARTPQFSPSPRDSDPTVVIMVRKKKTGLTGAGGSESQEGSSSGARGGTHRPAERASVEQPQPQPQPQPQGSGGGMGRGTAIPQQHQQRGGQGGSYPQGRYGGSQARGGMMRQHSSPPEYEGRGGPQPRGGLTSQQHYGGRRGGSMGGSRGGGPGGGPSWPPVPELHQATQASHQATQSSIPHESSSQMPESSSEITHQFQQLSVQAEASSSQTTLAMVSVAPSSKSMRFPLRPGKGSTGARCVVKANHFFAELPNKDLHQYDVSIIPEVTSRGVNRAVMGQLVKLNKESLLGGRLPAYDGRKSLYTAGPLPFNSKEFSVTLVDEDDGAGGPRRERQFRVVIKLAARADLHHLEMFLSGKQADAPQEALQVLDIVLRELPTMRYSPVGRSFYSPDLGTRKPLGEGLESWRGFYQSIRPTQMGLSLNIDMSSTAFIEPLPVIEFVTQLLNRDATDRPLSDADRVKIKKALRGVKVEVTHRGNMRRKYRISGLTSQATRELTFPVDDRGTMKYVVQYFRETYGFVIQHTTWPCLQVGNQQRPNYLPMEVCKIVEGQRYSKRLNERQITELLKVTCQRPYERERDILQTVHHNAYQDDPYAKEFGIKISEKLASVEARILPAPWLKYHDTGREKDCLPRVGQWNMMNKKMFHGGKVHNWTCINFSRNVQDNMARGFCHELAQMCRISGMEFSLEPVLPPLFSRPEQVERALKNRYHEALNILGPQGKEFDLLIVILPDNNGSLYGDLKRICETDLGLVSQCCLTKHVFRMSKQYLANVALKINVKVGGRNTVLVDALTRRIPLVSDRPTIIFGADVTHPHPGEDTSPSIAAVVASQDWPEITKYAGLVCAQAHRQELIQDLFKVYQDPVRGTVTGGMIRELLISFKRATGEKPQRIIFYRDGVSEGQFYQVLLYELDAIRKACASLEPNYQPPVTFVVVQKRHHTRLFANNHADQRSVDRSGNILPGTVVDSKICHPTEFDFYLCSHAGIQGTSRPAHYHVLWDENKFTADALQSLTNNLCYTYARCTRSVSIVPPAYYAHLAAFRARFYMEPETSDSGSMASASAAGRGGPGGGTRSTRASASAAVRPLPALKENVKRVMFYC
;
A
#
# COMPACT_ATOMS: atom_id res chain seq x y z
N LYS A 1 22.62 -44.13 4.83
CA LYS A 1 23.46 -45.16 4.13
C LYS A 1 22.60 -45.84 3.06
N ARG A 2 23.22 -46.60 2.14
CA ARG A 2 22.63 -47.38 1.00
C ARG A 2 21.55 -48.41 1.49
N GLY A 3 20.58 -48.94 0.72
CA GLY A 3 20.04 -48.60 -0.62
C GLY A 3 19.50 -49.80 -1.45
N PHE A 4 18.25 -49.74 -1.97
CA PHE A 4 17.61 -50.60 -3.03
C PHE A 4 17.30 -52.10 -2.67
N PRO A 5 16.49 -52.90 -3.43
CA PRO A 5 15.34 -52.62 -4.33
C PRO A 5 14.12 -53.63 -4.38
N ARG A 6 12.95 -53.15 -4.89
CA ARG A 6 11.91 -53.78 -5.79
C ARG A 6 11.45 -55.27 -5.69
N ARG A 7 10.12 -55.48 -5.56
CA ARG A 7 9.11 -56.24 -6.41
C ARG A 7 7.82 -56.45 -5.57
N TRP A 8 6.55 -56.37 -5.99
CA TRP A 8 5.70 -56.81 -7.13
C TRP A 8 4.90 -58.11 -6.88
N CYS A 9 3.66 -58.18 -7.43
CA CYS A 9 2.62 -59.22 -7.31
C CYS A 9 1.86 -59.30 -5.95
N SER A 10 0.70 -59.97 -5.80
CA SER A 10 -0.64 -59.85 -6.45
C SER A 10 -1.54 -61.08 -6.13
N GLY A 11 -2.80 -60.88 -5.71
CA GLY A 11 -3.81 -61.93 -5.42
C GLY A 11 -4.74 -61.47 -4.28
N ILE A 12 -6.08 -61.36 -4.36
CA ILE A 12 -7.21 -62.20 -4.85
C ILE A 12 -7.78 -63.14 -3.76
N GLY A 13 -9.08 -62.98 -3.45
CA GLY A 13 -9.87 -63.80 -2.51
C GLY A 13 -10.73 -62.91 -1.57
N ARG A 14 -11.97 -62.51 -1.89
CA ARG A 14 -13.28 -63.23 -1.96
C ARG A 14 -13.99 -63.47 -0.61
N GLY A 15 -15.14 -62.81 -0.43
CA GLY A 15 -16.41 -63.48 -0.04
C GLY A 15 -16.96 -63.31 1.39
N GLY A 16 -18.30 -63.19 1.51
CA GLY A 16 -19.09 -63.28 2.77
C GLY A 16 -19.08 -62.01 3.64
N ALA A 17 -20.13 -61.19 3.85
CA ALA A 17 -21.61 -61.24 3.71
C ALA A 17 -22.42 -61.61 4.99
N LEU A 18 -23.60 -60.98 5.13
CA LEU A 18 -24.73 -61.24 6.06
C LEU A 18 -24.67 -60.77 7.54
N SER A 19 -25.02 -59.49 7.74
CA SER A 19 -26.18 -58.99 8.53
C SER A 19 -26.74 -59.70 9.79
N GLY A 20 -26.88 -58.92 10.87
CA GLY A 20 -27.86 -59.06 11.97
C GLY A 20 -27.56 -57.98 13.05
N LEU A 21 -28.35 -56.92 13.31
CA LEU A 21 -29.73 -56.86 13.87
C LEU A 21 -29.87 -57.72 15.15
N SER A 22 -30.29 -57.21 16.31
CA SER A 22 -31.05 -55.97 16.62
C SER A 22 -30.97 -55.58 18.13
N CYS A 23 -31.72 -54.52 18.53
CA CYS A 23 -32.24 -54.18 19.86
C CYS A 23 -31.32 -54.28 21.11
N SER A 24 -30.91 -53.21 21.80
CA SER A 24 -31.63 -52.08 22.45
C SER A 24 -32.31 -52.39 23.81
N ARG A 25 -31.81 -51.74 24.88
CA ARG A 25 -32.62 -51.04 25.93
C ARG A 25 -31.76 -50.29 26.96
N SER A 26 -32.18 -49.07 27.25
CA SER A 26 -31.79 -48.21 28.40
C SER A 26 -32.61 -48.65 29.67
N PRO A 27 -32.51 -48.07 30.90
CA PRO A 27 -32.00 -46.73 31.21
C PRO A 27 -31.23 -46.47 32.53
N ALA A 28 -30.75 -45.22 32.58
CA ALA A 28 -30.18 -44.40 33.67
C ALA A 28 -30.60 -44.63 35.13
N ARG A 29 -29.70 -44.19 36.04
CA ARG A 29 -30.00 -43.20 37.11
C ARG A 29 -28.72 -42.51 37.65
N THR A 30 -28.86 -41.25 38.06
CA THR A 30 -27.92 -40.51 38.94
C THR A 30 -28.50 -40.47 40.38
N PRO A 31 -27.68 -40.09 41.39
CA PRO A 31 -27.77 -38.72 41.91
C PRO A 31 -26.41 -38.11 42.37
N GLN A 32 -26.45 -36.91 42.94
CA GLN A 32 -25.31 -36.14 43.51
C GLN A 32 -25.23 -36.31 45.04
N PHE A 33 -24.10 -35.94 45.68
CA PHE A 33 -24.03 -34.84 46.67
C PHE A 33 -22.58 -34.53 47.16
N SER A 34 -22.42 -33.44 47.90
CA SER A 34 -21.20 -32.82 48.50
C SER A 34 -20.67 -33.57 49.76
N PRO A 35 -19.59 -33.16 50.52
CA PRO A 35 -19.04 -31.80 50.73
C PRO A 35 -17.47 -31.68 50.79
N SER A 36 -16.97 -30.52 51.20
CA SER A 36 -15.57 -30.21 51.62
C SER A 36 -15.40 -30.25 53.15
N PRO A 37 -14.16 -30.22 53.73
CA PRO A 37 -13.61 -28.94 54.23
C PRO A 37 -12.05 -28.79 54.38
N ARG A 38 -11.62 -27.51 54.42
CA ARG A 38 -10.56 -26.83 55.25
C ARG A 38 -9.08 -27.31 55.38
N ASP A 39 -8.20 -26.35 55.08
CA ASP A 39 -7.14 -25.72 55.92
C ASP A 39 -6.17 -26.54 56.82
N SER A 40 -4.85 -26.36 56.63
CA SER A 40 -3.94 -25.68 57.59
C SER A 40 -2.47 -25.63 57.12
N ASP A 41 -1.71 -24.67 57.65
CA ASP A 41 -0.27 -24.40 57.41
C ASP A 41 0.53 -24.74 58.68
N PRO A 42 1.86 -25.02 58.63
CA PRO A 42 2.76 -24.22 59.47
C PRO A 42 4.21 -24.00 58.96
N THR A 43 4.89 -22.97 59.47
CA THR A 43 6.31 -22.63 59.17
C THR A 43 7.19 -22.41 60.43
N VAL A 44 8.30 -23.17 60.59
CA VAL A 44 9.47 -22.98 61.51
C VAL A 44 10.68 -23.75 60.90
N VAL A 45 11.97 -23.36 60.74
CA VAL A 45 12.91 -22.25 61.06
C VAL A 45 13.99 -22.56 62.16
N ILE A 46 15.27 -22.20 61.92
CA ILE A 46 16.48 -22.14 62.81
C ILE A 46 17.28 -23.45 63.16
N MET A 47 18.53 -23.62 62.66
CA MET A 47 19.82 -23.32 63.37
C MET A 47 21.11 -23.74 62.56
N VAL A 48 22.33 -23.50 63.09
CA VAL A 48 23.66 -23.50 62.40
C VAL A 48 24.79 -24.04 63.31
N ARG A 49 25.88 -24.66 62.77
CA ARG A 49 27.21 -24.74 63.47
C ARG A 49 28.46 -24.99 62.57
N LYS A 50 29.68 -24.88 63.15
CA LYS A 50 31.03 -24.73 62.51
C LYS A 50 32.13 -25.68 63.08
N LYS A 51 33.27 -25.79 62.36
CA LYS A 51 34.70 -26.08 62.76
C LYS A 51 35.65 -25.46 61.68
N LYS A 52 36.96 -25.12 61.76
CA LYS A 52 38.19 -25.39 62.60
C LYS A 52 38.92 -26.74 62.35
N THR A 53 40.25 -26.87 62.16
CA THR A 53 41.47 -25.98 62.02
C THR A 53 42.65 -26.87 61.51
N GLY A 54 43.86 -26.43 61.10
CA GLY A 54 44.51 -25.10 60.94
C GLY A 54 46.03 -25.10 61.32
N LEU A 55 46.84 -24.20 60.73
CA LEU A 55 48.31 -23.94 60.94
C LEU A 55 49.30 -24.96 60.31
N THR A 56 50.58 -24.63 60.04
CA THR A 56 51.50 -23.48 60.33
C THR A 56 52.05 -22.81 59.04
N GLY A 57 52.96 -21.81 59.00
CA GLY A 57 53.47 -20.84 60.01
C GLY A 57 54.95 -20.39 59.83
N ALA A 58 55.23 -19.07 59.97
CA ALA A 58 56.54 -18.34 60.04
C ALA A 58 57.44 -18.28 58.77
N GLY A 59 58.22 -17.19 58.52
CA GLY A 59 58.31 -15.88 59.17
C GLY A 59 59.54 -15.03 58.72
N GLY A 60 59.67 -13.78 59.20
CA GLY A 60 60.94 -13.01 59.18
C GLY A 60 61.10 -11.90 58.14
N SER A 61 61.92 -10.88 58.45
CA SER A 61 62.20 -9.69 57.62
C SER A 61 63.64 -9.19 57.82
N GLU A 62 64.39 -8.93 56.75
CA GLU A 62 65.63 -8.13 56.81
C GLU A 62 66.05 -7.56 55.43
N SER A 63 67.24 -6.95 55.31
CA SER A 63 67.52 -5.85 54.37
C SER A 63 68.78 -5.97 53.49
N GLN A 64 68.65 -5.49 52.25
CA GLN A 64 69.70 -4.95 51.34
C GLN A 64 70.77 -5.91 50.74
N GLU A 65 71.36 -5.38 49.65
CA GLU A 65 72.50 -5.87 48.83
C GLU A 65 72.33 -7.19 48.03
N GLY A 66 72.84 -7.32 46.79
CA GLY A 66 73.42 -6.29 45.93
C GLY A 66 74.06 -6.78 44.61
N SER A 67 73.35 -6.69 43.47
CA SER A 67 73.86 -6.76 42.07
C SER A 67 72.67 -6.69 41.08
N SER A 68 72.72 -6.22 39.81
CA SER A 68 73.65 -5.37 39.04
C SER A 68 73.07 -5.20 37.61
N SER A 69 73.20 -4.10 36.85
CA SER A 69 73.58 -2.71 37.14
C SER A 69 73.39 -1.81 35.89
N GLY A 70 72.54 -0.77 35.96
CA GLY A 70 72.42 0.29 34.92
C GLY A 70 71.23 0.15 33.94
N ALA A 71 70.68 1.24 33.36
CA ALA A 71 71.01 2.66 33.56
C ALA A 71 69.85 3.63 33.19
N ARG A 72 69.65 4.67 34.04
CA ARG A 72 69.01 6.02 33.81
C ARG A 72 67.58 6.05 33.21
N GLY A 73 66.53 6.67 33.78
CA GLY A 73 66.38 7.69 34.85
C GLY A 73 66.33 9.11 34.25
N GLY A 74 65.42 10.05 34.58
CA GLY A 74 64.26 10.16 35.49
C GLY A 74 63.45 11.46 35.13
N THR A 75 62.64 12.16 35.95
CA THR A 75 62.06 11.94 37.31
C THR A 75 61.03 13.04 37.67
N HIS A 76 60.02 12.73 38.51
CA HIS A 76 59.17 13.65 39.32
C HIS A 76 58.14 14.65 38.69
N ARG A 77 57.26 15.13 39.61
CA ARG A 77 56.07 16.04 39.52
C ARG A 77 56.47 17.52 39.84
N PRO A 78 55.55 18.52 39.88
CA PRO A 78 54.39 18.88 39.01
C PRO A 78 54.35 20.40 38.64
N ALA A 79 53.19 20.87 38.14
CA ALA A 79 52.60 22.22 38.31
C ALA A 79 52.70 23.31 37.19
N GLU A 80 51.60 24.08 37.14
CA GLU A 80 51.36 25.46 36.64
C GLU A 80 51.69 25.97 35.20
N ARG A 81 50.68 26.66 34.63
CA ARG A 81 50.67 27.91 33.85
C ARG A 81 51.31 28.03 32.43
N ALA A 82 50.38 28.07 31.47
CA ALA A 82 50.04 29.24 30.62
C ALA A 82 50.83 29.55 29.32
N SER A 83 50.18 30.36 28.47
CA SER A 83 50.65 30.99 27.21
C SER A 83 50.80 30.04 25.99
N VAL A 84 50.12 30.24 24.85
CA VAL A 84 50.35 31.25 23.77
C VAL A 84 51.70 30.95 23.07
N GLU A 85 51.77 30.72 21.74
CA GLU A 85 51.26 31.58 20.66
C GLU A 85 50.89 30.86 19.33
N GLN A 86 50.35 31.62 18.36
CA GLN A 86 50.08 31.26 16.94
C GLN A 86 51.22 31.82 16.05
N PRO A 87 51.46 31.36 14.78
CA PRO A 87 50.60 31.79 13.66
C PRO A 87 50.54 30.87 12.39
N GLN A 88 49.81 31.36 11.38
CA GLN A 88 49.79 30.94 9.95
C GLN A 88 50.92 31.70 9.15
N PRO A 89 51.06 31.69 7.79
CA PRO A 89 50.19 31.15 6.72
C PRO A 89 50.90 30.52 5.47
N GLN A 90 50.10 30.42 4.38
CA GLN A 90 50.30 30.13 2.94
C GLN A 90 51.57 30.75 2.26
N PRO A 91 51.98 30.41 1.00
CA PRO A 91 51.14 30.02 -0.17
C PRO A 91 51.69 29.01 -1.23
N GLN A 92 50.93 28.92 -2.35
CA GLN A 92 51.20 28.32 -3.68
C GLN A 92 52.34 29.06 -4.48
N PRO A 93 52.88 28.58 -5.64
CA PRO A 93 52.14 28.08 -6.82
C PRO A 93 52.80 27.04 -7.79
N GLN A 94 52.15 26.88 -8.95
CA GLN A 94 52.42 26.14 -10.22
C GLN A 94 53.74 26.53 -10.95
N PRO A 95 54.29 25.76 -11.95
CA PRO A 95 53.65 25.62 -13.30
C PRO A 95 53.97 24.41 -14.23
N GLN A 96 53.13 24.28 -15.28
CA GLN A 96 53.36 23.78 -16.67
C GLN A 96 53.94 22.36 -16.99
N GLY A 97 53.47 21.76 -18.09
CA GLY A 97 54.04 20.54 -18.71
C GLY A 97 53.11 19.85 -19.74
N SER A 98 53.36 20.05 -21.05
CA SER A 98 52.53 19.53 -22.16
C SER A 98 52.88 18.10 -22.59
N GLY A 99 51.92 17.35 -23.16
CA GLY A 99 52.21 16.17 -23.98
C GLY A 99 51.11 15.09 -23.98
N GLY A 100 50.88 14.44 -25.12
CA GLY A 100 49.98 13.30 -25.25
C GLY A 100 50.49 12.29 -26.29
N GLY A 101 49.98 11.05 -26.26
CA GLY A 101 50.39 10.02 -27.21
C GLY A 101 49.76 8.65 -26.95
N MET A 102 49.50 7.90 -28.01
CA MET A 102 49.03 6.50 -27.96
C MET A 102 50.20 5.55 -27.63
N GLY A 103 49.93 4.36 -27.09
CA GLY A 103 50.96 3.31 -27.03
C GLY A 103 50.53 1.96 -26.47
N ARG A 104 50.57 0.91 -27.29
CA ARG A 104 50.46 -0.50 -26.86
C ARG A 104 51.74 -0.96 -26.16
N GLY A 105 51.63 -1.99 -25.31
CA GLY A 105 52.42 -3.20 -25.52
C GLY A 105 53.44 -3.61 -24.45
N THR A 106 53.05 -4.61 -23.66
CA THR A 106 53.82 -5.84 -23.36
C THR A 106 55.36 -5.85 -23.48
N ALA A 107 56.03 -6.15 -22.36
CA ALA A 107 56.98 -7.29 -22.27
C ALA A 107 57.28 -7.68 -20.81
N ILE A 108 57.62 -8.96 -20.57
CA ILE A 108 58.20 -9.50 -19.33
C ILE A 108 59.46 -10.29 -19.73
N PRO A 109 60.54 -10.22 -18.96
CA PRO A 109 61.36 -11.42 -18.66
C PRO A 109 61.84 -11.47 -17.18
N GLN A 110 62.22 -12.59 -16.55
CA GLN A 110 62.17 -14.02 -16.89
C GLN A 110 62.47 -14.89 -15.63
N GLN A 111 62.65 -16.21 -15.83
CA GLN A 111 63.22 -17.26 -14.93
C GLN A 111 62.17 -18.16 -14.23
N HIS A 112 62.31 -19.50 -14.18
CA HIS A 112 63.33 -20.39 -14.78
C HIS A 112 62.83 -21.87 -14.89
N GLN A 113 63.34 -22.62 -15.90
CA GLN A 113 63.43 -24.10 -15.98
C GLN A 113 62.10 -24.93 -16.01
N GLN A 114 61.99 -26.14 -16.59
CA GLN A 114 62.91 -26.98 -17.41
C GLN A 114 62.11 -27.95 -18.33
N ARG A 115 62.65 -28.30 -19.53
CA ARG A 115 62.44 -29.47 -20.45
C ARG A 115 61.05 -30.19 -20.56
N GLY A 116 60.53 -30.59 -21.73
CA GLY A 116 60.98 -30.47 -23.14
C GLY A 116 60.22 -31.40 -24.13
N GLY A 117 60.29 -31.13 -25.45
CA GLY A 117 59.63 -31.88 -26.57
C GLY A 117 58.37 -31.15 -27.11
N GLN A 118 58.26 -30.68 -28.37
CA GLN A 118 58.30 -31.35 -29.71
C GLN A 118 57.19 -32.41 -29.91
N GLY A 119 56.51 -32.53 -31.06
CA GLY A 119 56.56 -31.85 -32.38
C GLY A 119 55.27 -32.14 -33.18
N GLY A 120 55.17 -31.76 -34.47
CA GLY A 120 53.89 -31.75 -35.21
C GLY A 120 53.76 -32.62 -36.47
N SER A 121 52.49 -32.74 -36.94
CA SER A 121 52.00 -32.98 -38.33
C SER A 121 52.19 -34.34 -39.07
N TYR A 122 51.04 -34.99 -39.35
CA TYR A 122 50.70 -35.89 -40.51
C TYR A 122 51.41 -37.28 -40.66
N PRO A 123 50.94 -38.21 -41.53
CA PRO A 123 49.57 -38.69 -41.82
C PRO A 123 49.42 -40.25 -41.95
N GLN A 124 48.22 -40.76 -42.33
CA GLN A 124 47.85 -42.17 -42.67
C GLN A 124 47.77 -43.18 -41.49
N GLY A 125 47.02 -44.31 -41.54
CA GLY A 125 45.95 -44.74 -42.49
C GLY A 125 45.56 -46.25 -42.42
N ARG A 126 44.30 -46.59 -42.80
CA ARG A 126 43.69 -47.96 -42.96
C ARG A 126 43.48 -48.77 -41.65
N TYR A 127 42.63 -49.82 -41.58
CA TYR A 127 41.79 -50.59 -42.55
C TYR A 127 40.28 -50.44 -42.20
N GLY A 128 39.24 -50.72 -43.00
CA GLY A 128 38.98 -51.19 -44.40
C GLY A 128 37.53 -50.76 -44.81
N GLY A 129 36.77 -51.25 -45.80
CA GLY A 129 36.91 -52.27 -46.88
C GLY A 129 35.68 -53.23 -46.91
N SER A 130 35.00 -53.62 -48.01
CA SER A 130 35.04 -53.32 -49.46
C SER A 130 33.75 -53.84 -50.20
N GLN A 131 33.61 -53.63 -51.54
CA GLN A 131 32.68 -54.28 -52.52
C GLN A 131 31.16 -53.86 -52.53
N ALA A 132 30.39 -53.89 -53.65
CA ALA A 132 30.70 -53.94 -55.11
C ALA A 132 29.49 -53.54 -56.02
N ARG A 133 29.75 -53.41 -57.34
CA ARG A 133 28.91 -52.95 -58.49
C ARG A 133 27.58 -53.70 -58.77
N GLY A 134 26.65 -53.02 -59.49
CA GLY A 134 26.03 -53.61 -60.71
C GLY A 134 24.55 -53.28 -61.05
N GLY A 135 24.24 -53.17 -62.36
CA GLY A 135 22.95 -53.62 -62.95
C GLY A 135 21.90 -52.59 -63.40
N MET A 136 21.33 -52.80 -64.61
CA MET A 136 20.03 -52.27 -65.07
C MET A 136 19.09 -53.43 -65.40
N MET A 137 17.77 -53.32 -65.15
CA MET A 137 16.72 -53.64 -66.14
C MET A 137 15.30 -53.26 -65.69
N ARG A 138 14.30 -53.45 -66.58
CA ARG A 138 12.87 -53.13 -66.41
C ARG A 138 12.03 -54.40 -66.22
N GLN A 139 10.83 -54.26 -65.62
CA GLN A 139 9.49 -54.66 -66.13
C GLN A 139 8.44 -54.55 -64.99
N HIS A 140 7.43 -53.68 -65.12
CA HIS A 140 6.03 -53.91 -65.59
C HIS A 140 4.99 -54.24 -64.50
N SER A 141 4.13 -53.26 -64.16
CA SER A 141 2.66 -53.43 -64.11
C SER A 141 1.94 -52.07 -63.96
N SER A 142 0.90 -51.86 -64.77
CA SER A 142 0.01 -50.66 -64.81
C SER A 142 -1.24 -51.01 -65.64
N PRO A 143 -2.29 -50.16 -65.71
CA PRO A 143 -2.82 -49.20 -64.72
C PRO A 143 -4.14 -49.80 -64.17
N PRO A 144 -5.41 -49.43 -64.53
CA PRO A 144 -6.01 -48.15 -64.99
C PRO A 144 -6.39 -47.26 -63.77
N GLU A 145 -7.27 -46.25 -63.74
CA GLU A 145 -7.98 -45.40 -64.74
C GLU A 145 -8.00 -43.96 -64.09
N TYR A 146 -7.75 -42.83 -64.75
CA TYR A 146 -8.63 -42.04 -65.65
C TYR A 146 -9.98 -41.61 -65.01
N GLU A 147 -10.51 -40.38 -65.13
CA GLU A 147 -10.14 -39.08 -65.77
C GLU A 147 -10.89 -37.95 -65.00
N GLY A 148 -10.58 -36.63 -64.98
CA GLY A 148 -9.43 -35.84 -65.43
C GLY A 148 -9.80 -34.35 -65.66
N ARG A 149 -8.81 -33.53 -66.10
CA ARG A 149 -8.92 -32.12 -66.61
C ARG A 149 -9.29 -31.01 -65.58
N GLY A 150 -8.76 -29.78 -65.69
CA GLY A 150 -7.75 -29.24 -66.61
C GLY A 150 -7.29 -27.80 -66.27
N GLY A 151 -6.21 -27.33 -66.91
CA GLY A 151 -5.75 -25.91 -66.90
C GLY A 151 -6.33 -25.10 -68.07
N PRO A 152 -5.71 -23.98 -68.55
CA PRO A 152 -4.31 -23.55 -68.36
C PRO A 152 -4.09 -22.01 -68.14
N GLN A 153 -2.82 -21.56 -68.25
CA GLN A 153 -2.39 -20.16 -68.49
C GLN A 153 -2.50 -19.80 -70.01
N PRO A 154 -1.95 -18.68 -70.59
CA PRO A 154 -1.31 -17.46 -70.06
C PRO A 154 -1.73 -16.13 -70.79
N ARG A 155 -0.94 -15.05 -70.62
CA ARG A 155 -0.34 -14.19 -71.70
C ARG A 155 -0.82 -12.72 -71.86
N GLY A 156 0.16 -11.80 -71.95
CA GLY A 156 0.04 -10.43 -72.50
C GLY A 156 -0.25 -9.30 -71.48
N GLY A 157 0.26 -8.07 -71.63
CA GLY A 157 1.34 -7.62 -72.53
C GLY A 157 1.53 -6.07 -72.61
N LEU A 158 2.80 -5.65 -72.72
CA LEU A 158 3.31 -4.44 -73.41
C LEU A 158 2.90 -2.98 -73.00
N THR A 159 3.94 -2.14 -72.90
CA THR A 159 4.02 -0.70 -73.31
C THR A 159 3.18 0.39 -72.59
N SER A 160 3.63 1.65 -72.44
CA SER A 160 4.97 2.27 -72.62
C SER A 160 5.01 3.75 -72.19
N GLN A 161 6.17 4.24 -71.69
CA GLN A 161 6.64 5.65 -71.73
C GLN A 161 5.80 6.70 -70.93
N GLN A 162 6.29 7.88 -70.50
CA GLN A 162 7.61 8.53 -70.41
C GLN A 162 7.62 9.39 -69.10
N HIS A 163 8.72 9.58 -68.36
CA HIS A 163 9.60 10.78 -68.37
C HIS A 163 8.85 12.13 -68.57
N TYR A 164 9.05 13.20 -67.79
CA TYR A 164 10.18 13.64 -66.94
C TYR A 164 9.76 13.81 -65.44
N GLY A 165 10.62 14.10 -64.45
CA GLY A 165 12.09 14.19 -64.45
C GLY A 165 12.67 15.26 -63.51
N GLY A 166 13.11 14.86 -62.30
CA GLY A 166 14.30 15.40 -61.60
C GLY A 166 14.12 16.67 -60.74
N ARG A 167 15.01 17.05 -59.79
CA ARG A 167 16.25 16.55 -59.10
C ARG A 167 16.28 17.28 -57.72
N ARG A 168 17.11 17.09 -56.67
CA ARG A 168 18.29 16.30 -56.20
C ARG A 168 18.31 16.53 -54.64
N GLY A 169 18.85 15.76 -53.70
CA GLY A 169 19.39 14.38 -53.58
C GLY A 169 18.88 13.76 -52.26
N GLY A 170 19.43 12.73 -51.60
CA GLY A 170 20.79 12.15 -51.61
C GLY A 170 21.53 12.50 -50.28
N SER A 171 22.06 11.57 -49.47
CA SER A 171 22.14 10.10 -49.60
C SER A 171 22.37 9.35 -48.26
N MET A 172 22.17 8.03 -48.32
CA MET A 172 22.55 6.88 -47.46
C MET A 172 23.48 7.03 -46.22
N GLY A 173 23.19 6.21 -45.19
CA GLY A 173 24.18 5.58 -44.30
C GLY A 173 24.09 5.93 -42.80
N GLY A 174 24.12 5.02 -41.81
CA GLY A 174 23.84 3.57 -41.83
C GLY A 174 24.80 2.69 -41.02
N SER A 175 24.44 2.28 -39.78
CA SER A 175 25.00 1.07 -39.13
C SER A 175 24.26 0.57 -37.87
N ARG A 176 24.60 -0.68 -37.48
CA ARG A 176 23.91 -1.58 -36.53
C ARG A 176 24.37 -1.44 -35.06
N GLY A 177 23.52 -1.92 -34.13
CA GLY A 177 23.91 -2.36 -32.76
C GLY A 177 23.12 -1.64 -31.66
N GLY A 178 22.57 -2.30 -30.62
CA GLY A 178 22.46 -3.73 -30.30
C GLY A 178 21.37 -3.98 -29.24
N GLY A 179 21.03 -5.25 -28.95
CA GLY A 179 20.03 -5.60 -27.92
C GLY A 179 20.51 -5.38 -26.48
N PRO A 180 19.63 -5.47 -25.46
CA PRO A 180 19.15 -6.81 -25.06
C PRO A 180 17.71 -6.90 -24.49
N GLY A 181 17.28 -8.14 -24.20
CA GLY A 181 16.40 -8.44 -23.05
C GLY A 181 14.88 -8.32 -23.23
N GLY A 182 14.21 -9.44 -23.51
CA GLY A 182 12.75 -9.54 -23.38
C GLY A 182 12.29 -9.73 -21.93
N GLY A 183 11.86 -8.66 -21.26
CA GLY A 183 11.26 -8.70 -19.93
C GLY A 183 9.79 -9.14 -19.91
N PRO A 184 9.28 -9.74 -18.81
CA PRO A 184 7.88 -10.16 -18.69
C PRO A 184 6.91 -8.97 -18.58
N SER A 185 5.65 -9.19 -18.98
CA SER A 185 4.58 -8.18 -18.95
C SER A 185 4.20 -7.74 -17.53
N TRP A 186 4.17 -6.43 -17.30
CA TRP A 186 3.78 -5.83 -16.03
C TRP A 186 2.28 -6.03 -15.73
N PRO A 187 1.89 -6.33 -14.47
CA PRO A 187 0.53 -6.06 -13.98
C PRO A 187 0.28 -4.53 -13.91
N PRO A 188 -0.97 -4.06 -13.68
CA PRO A 188 -1.22 -2.64 -13.44
C PRO A 188 -0.33 -2.10 -12.31
N VAL A 189 0.13 -0.85 -12.50
CA VAL A 189 1.16 -0.21 -11.68
C VAL A 189 0.76 -0.21 -10.19
N PRO A 190 1.63 -0.69 -9.28
CA PRO A 190 1.39 -0.54 -7.84
C PRO A 190 1.32 0.94 -7.47
N GLU A 191 0.24 1.33 -6.79
CA GLU A 191 -0.01 2.72 -6.38
C GLU A 191 1.16 3.28 -5.56
N LEU A 192 1.69 4.44 -5.98
CA LEU A 192 2.90 5.01 -5.40
C LEU A 192 2.60 5.69 -4.06
N HIS A 193 3.48 5.48 -3.08
CA HIS A 193 3.24 5.84 -1.68
C HIS A 193 2.98 7.33 -1.43
N GLN A 194 1.78 7.63 -0.95
CA GLN A 194 1.57 8.71 0.01
C GLN A 194 0.95 8.11 1.27
N ALA A 195 1.52 8.43 2.44
CA ALA A 195 0.97 7.96 3.71
C ALA A 195 -0.37 8.66 4.02
N THR A 196 -1.43 7.87 4.18
CA THR A 196 -2.72 8.35 4.69
C THR A 196 -2.51 8.93 6.10
N GLN A 197 -2.95 10.16 6.34
CA GLN A 197 -2.95 10.72 7.69
C GLN A 197 -4.19 10.23 8.44
N ALA A 198 -3.99 9.46 9.51
CA ALA A 198 -5.04 9.21 10.49
C ALA A 198 -5.25 10.49 11.31
N SER A 199 -6.34 11.22 11.02
CA SER A 199 -6.79 12.35 11.81
C SER A 199 -7.61 11.85 13.00
N HIS A 200 -6.95 11.58 14.13
CA HIS A 200 -7.65 11.31 15.39
C HIS A 200 -8.39 12.58 15.84
N GLN A 201 -9.71 12.62 15.61
CA GLN A 201 -10.63 13.47 16.37
C GLN A 201 -11.07 12.68 17.59
N ALA A 202 -10.74 13.17 18.78
CA ALA A 202 -11.29 12.65 20.02
C ALA A 202 -12.68 13.27 20.25
N THR A 203 -13.74 12.47 20.13
CA THR A 203 -15.09 12.89 20.51
C THR A 203 -15.21 12.93 22.03
N GLN A 204 -15.27 14.13 22.60
CA GLN A 204 -15.53 14.32 24.03
C GLN A 204 -17.01 14.05 24.33
N SER A 205 -17.27 13.20 25.31
CA SER A 205 -18.60 12.98 25.89
C SER A 205 -18.89 14.02 26.97
N SER A 206 -19.87 14.90 26.75
CA SER A 206 -20.31 15.90 27.73
C SER A 206 -21.31 15.30 28.72
N ILE A 207 -20.97 15.32 30.01
CA ILE A 207 -21.92 15.17 31.12
C ILE A 207 -22.19 16.57 31.68
N PRO A 208 -23.45 16.99 31.90
CA PRO A 208 -23.77 18.32 32.39
C PRO A 208 -23.51 18.43 33.91
N HIS A 209 -23.11 19.62 34.34
CA HIS A 209 -23.26 20.08 35.72
C HIS A 209 -23.53 21.59 35.73
N GLU A 210 -24.54 22.00 36.48
CA GLU A 210 -24.95 23.39 36.63
C GLU A 210 -24.17 24.11 37.74
N SER A 211 -24.06 25.43 37.65
CA SER A 211 -24.08 26.36 38.80
C SER A 211 -24.22 27.81 38.34
N SER A 212 -25.24 28.49 38.87
CA SER A 212 -25.31 29.91 39.31
C SER A 212 -24.24 30.94 38.85
N SER A 213 -24.55 32.20 38.57
CA SER A 213 -25.83 32.95 38.64
C SER A 213 -25.64 34.41 38.23
N GLN A 214 -26.66 35.09 37.69
CA GLN A 214 -27.28 36.32 38.29
C GLN A 214 -28.26 37.00 37.32
N MET A 215 -29.42 37.42 37.86
CA MET A 215 -30.40 38.34 37.29
C MET A 215 -31.01 39.15 38.45
N PRO A 216 -31.40 40.40 38.20
CA PRO A 216 -32.58 41.02 38.83
C PRO A 216 -33.56 41.49 37.71
N GLU A 217 -34.83 41.86 37.91
CA GLU A 217 -35.59 42.26 39.11
C GLU A 217 -37.02 41.61 39.16
N SER A 218 -37.81 42.01 40.17
CA SER A 218 -39.28 41.93 40.39
C SER A 218 -40.22 41.89 39.16
N SER A 219 -41.50 41.46 39.22
CA SER A 219 -42.44 40.86 40.23
C SER A 219 -43.74 40.47 39.46
N SER A 220 -44.63 39.54 39.85
CA SER A 220 -45.47 39.55 41.08
C SER A 220 -46.31 38.25 41.26
N GLU A 221 -46.68 37.95 42.52
CA GLU A 221 -48.02 37.48 43.02
C GLU A 221 -48.71 36.19 42.43
N ILE A 222 -48.87 35.08 43.21
CA ILE A 222 -49.98 34.72 44.15
C ILE A 222 -51.17 33.99 43.44
N THR A 223 -51.75 32.83 43.86
CA THR A 223 -51.58 31.91 45.03
C THR A 223 -52.13 30.48 44.82
N HIS A 224 -51.52 29.49 45.52
CA HIS A 224 -52.08 28.32 46.24
C HIS A 224 -52.90 27.14 45.62
N GLN A 225 -52.49 25.92 46.04
CA GLN A 225 -53.26 24.77 46.58
C GLN A 225 -54.02 23.71 45.73
N PHE A 226 -53.42 22.50 45.71
CA PHE A 226 -53.93 21.21 46.24
C PHE A 226 -55.12 20.40 45.62
N GLN A 227 -54.82 19.09 45.41
CA GLN A 227 -55.62 17.88 45.73
C GLN A 227 -56.63 17.22 44.73
N GLN A 228 -56.41 15.91 44.49
CA GLN A 228 -57.41 14.84 44.17
C GLN A 228 -58.21 14.94 42.85
N LEU A 229 -58.91 13.91 42.31
CA LEU A 229 -59.18 12.51 42.74
C LEU A 229 -59.29 11.55 41.50
N SER A 230 -59.53 10.25 41.74
CA SER A 230 -59.58 9.12 40.78
C SER A 230 -60.94 8.87 40.11
N VAL A 231 -60.99 8.05 39.05
CA VAL A 231 -62.05 7.02 38.78
C VAL A 231 -61.46 5.85 37.93
N GLN A 232 -62.04 4.65 38.02
CA GLN A 232 -61.62 3.40 37.36
C GLN A 232 -62.50 3.00 36.15
N ALA A 233 -62.00 2.09 35.30
CA ALA A 233 -62.81 1.13 34.53
C ALA A 233 -61.95 -0.10 34.16
N GLU A 234 -62.51 -1.31 34.22
CA GLU A 234 -61.81 -2.59 33.94
C GLU A 234 -62.48 -3.37 32.80
N ALA A 235 -61.70 -4.05 31.95
CA ALA A 235 -62.14 -5.24 31.20
C ALA A 235 -60.93 -6.05 30.69
N SER A 236 -60.86 -7.34 31.05
CA SER A 236 -59.72 -8.23 30.84
C SER A 236 -59.60 -8.86 29.44
N SER A 237 -58.38 -9.13 28.97
CA SER A 237 -57.97 -10.50 28.57
C SER A 237 -56.45 -10.64 28.37
N SER A 238 -55.93 -11.84 28.65
CA SER A 238 -54.51 -12.08 28.94
C SER A 238 -53.63 -12.39 27.71
N GLN A 239 -52.46 -11.75 27.59
CA GLN A 239 -51.29 -12.31 26.91
C GLN A 239 -50.00 -12.03 27.69
N THR A 240 -49.14 -13.04 27.84
CA THR A 240 -47.95 -12.99 28.69
C THR A 240 -46.74 -12.49 27.91
N THR A 241 -46.37 -11.22 28.08
CA THR A 241 -45.18 -10.62 27.46
C THR A 241 -43.91 -10.87 28.29
N LEU A 242 -43.15 -11.90 27.91
CA LEU A 242 -41.77 -12.04 28.39
C LEU A 242 -40.90 -10.92 27.79
N ALA A 243 -40.46 -9.99 28.64
CA ALA A 243 -39.68 -8.84 28.23
C ALA A 243 -38.30 -9.24 27.67
N MET A 244 -38.03 -8.91 26.40
CA MET A 244 -36.69 -9.01 25.85
C MET A 244 -35.81 -7.89 26.41
N VAL A 245 -34.96 -8.23 27.39
CA VAL A 245 -34.06 -7.27 28.04
C VAL A 245 -33.03 -6.73 27.03
N SER A 246 -33.17 -5.45 26.66
CA SER A 246 -32.31 -4.75 25.71
C SER A 246 -30.98 -4.31 26.35
N VAL A 247 -30.08 -5.27 26.61
CA VAL A 247 -28.70 -4.94 27.01
C VAL A 247 -27.92 -4.45 25.80
N ALA A 248 -27.71 -3.13 25.69
CA ALA A 248 -26.72 -2.58 24.77
C ALA A 248 -25.31 -3.03 25.22
N PRO A 249 -24.54 -3.76 24.39
CA PRO A 249 -23.21 -4.20 24.78
C PRO A 249 -22.28 -2.98 24.87
N SER A 250 -21.78 -2.71 26.09
CA SER A 250 -20.67 -1.77 26.26
C SER A 250 -19.48 -2.23 25.41
N SER A 251 -18.76 -1.31 24.78
CA SER A 251 -17.56 -1.62 23.98
C SER A 251 -16.48 -2.38 24.78
N LYS A 252 -16.56 -2.39 26.12
CA LYS A 252 -15.68 -3.18 27.01
C LYS A 252 -16.02 -4.68 27.08
N SER A 253 -17.18 -5.14 26.57
CA SER A 253 -17.60 -6.55 26.68
C SER A 253 -17.25 -7.42 25.47
N MET A 254 -17.04 -6.84 24.28
CA MET A 254 -16.64 -7.59 23.10
C MET A 254 -15.10 -7.65 23.02
N ARG A 255 -14.55 -8.85 22.88
CA ARG A 255 -13.11 -9.10 22.69
C ARG A 255 -12.89 -9.85 21.37
N PHE A 256 -11.79 -9.56 20.69
CA PHE A 256 -11.37 -10.35 19.53
C PHE A 256 -11.00 -11.78 19.94
N PRO A 257 -11.12 -12.78 19.05
CA PRO A 257 -10.82 -14.17 19.39
C PRO A 257 -9.34 -14.34 19.76
N LEU A 258 -9.12 -14.99 20.90
CA LEU A 258 -7.80 -15.46 21.30
C LEU A 258 -7.26 -16.45 20.26
N ARG A 259 -5.94 -16.43 20.07
CA ARG A 259 -5.25 -17.36 19.18
C ARG A 259 -5.56 -18.82 19.55
N PRO A 260 -6.19 -19.62 18.65
CA PRO A 260 -6.64 -20.98 18.96
C PRO A 260 -5.49 -22.00 19.08
N GLY A 261 -4.26 -21.58 18.77
CA GLY A 261 -3.05 -22.39 18.79
C GLY A 261 -2.02 -21.83 17.81
N LYS A 262 -0.85 -22.48 17.72
CA LYS A 262 0.10 -22.26 16.62
C LYS A 262 -0.19 -23.25 15.50
N GLY A 263 -0.02 -22.84 14.25
CA GLY A 263 -0.07 -23.77 13.13
C GLY A 263 1.13 -24.74 13.15
N SER A 264 0.90 -25.94 12.66
CA SER A 264 1.85 -27.05 12.57
C SER A 264 2.14 -27.47 11.12
N THR A 265 1.24 -27.11 10.19
CA THR A 265 1.26 -27.52 8.78
C THR A 265 2.29 -26.73 7.98
N GLY A 266 2.95 -27.41 7.04
CA GLY A 266 4.00 -26.84 6.19
C GLY A 266 5.43 -27.20 6.64
N ALA A 267 6.40 -27.01 5.75
CA ALA A 267 7.81 -27.28 6.06
C ALA A 267 8.37 -26.17 6.96
N ARG A 268 8.84 -26.52 8.16
CA ARG A 268 9.43 -25.55 9.10
C ARG A 268 10.70 -24.91 8.52
N CYS A 269 10.85 -23.61 8.72
CA CYS A 269 12.03 -22.84 8.35
C CYS A 269 12.26 -21.69 9.35
N VAL A 270 13.36 -20.96 9.19
CA VAL A 270 13.66 -19.74 9.95
C VAL A 270 13.72 -18.57 8.99
N VAL A 271 13.11 -17.45 9.38
CA VAL A 271 13.16 -16.16 8.67
C VAL A 271 13.64 -15.06 9.61
N LYS A 272 14.18 -13.99 9.04
CA LYS A 272 14.47 -12.75 9.77
C LYS A 272 13.38 -11.73 9.48
N ALA A 273 12.88 -11.06 10.51
CA ALA A 273 11.94 -9.96 10.38
C ALA A 273 12.65 -8.62 10.66
N ASN A 274 12.20 -7.53 10.02
CA ASN A 274 12.66 -6.16 10.32
C ASN A 274 12.07 -5.59 11.63
N HIS A 275 12.11 -6.43 12.65
CA HIS A 275 11.58 -6.24 13.98
C HIS A 275 12.76 -6.39 14.94
N PHE A 276 13.00 -5.39 15.77
CA PHE A 276 14.10 -5.34 16.73
C PHE A 276 13.51 -5.43 18.12
N PHE A 277 14.04 -6.28 19.00
CA PHE A 277 13.56 -6.39 20.37
C PHE A 277 13.78 -5.08 21.12
N ALA A 278 12.76 -4.62 21.84
CA ALA A 278 12.85 -3.49 22.75
C ALA A 278 12.59 -3.98 24.18
N GLU A 279 13.52 -3.70 25.08
CA GLU A 279 13.37 -3.98 26.50
C GLU A 279 12.31 -3.03 27.10
N LEU A 280 11.41 -3.55 27.94
CA LEU A 280 10.44 -2.73 28.66
C LEU A 280 11.21 -1.85 29.67
N PRO A 281 11.02 -0.51 29.66
CA PRO A 281 11.72 0.35 30.60
C PRO A 281 11.26 0.11 32.04
N ASN A 282 12.17 0.33 32.99
CA ASN A 282 11.94 0.12 34.43
C ASN A 282 11.68 1.45 35.19
N LYS A 283 11.15 2.47 34.51
CA LYS A 283 10.90 3.82 35.05
C LYS A 283 9.45 4.25 34.83
N ASP A 284 8.84 4.86 35.84
CA ASP A 284 7.44 5.33 35.77
C ASP A 284 7.24 6.44 34.71
N LEU A 285 6.45 6.16 33.68
CA LEU A 285 6.21 7.14 32.62
C LEU A 285 5.10 8.12 33.03
N HIS A 286 5.42 9.42 33.02
CA HIS A 286 4.50 10.49 33.37
C HIS A 286 4.16 11.34 32.14
N GLN A 287 2.89 11.71 31.98
CA GLN A 287 2.38 12.57 30.92
C GLN A 287 1.93 13.92 31.49
N TYR A 288 2.31 15.00 30.82
CA TYR A 288 1.95 16.38 31.11
C TYR A 288 1.30 17.02 29.89
N ASP A 289 0.23 17.78 30.13
CA ASP A 289 -0.35 18.67 29.16
C ASP A 289 0.47 19.98 29.09
N VAL A 290 0.74 20.42 27.86
CA VAL A 290 1.50 21.63 27.55
C VAL A 290 0.60 22.63 26.82
N SER A 291 0.55 23.85 27.33
CA SER A 291 -0.08 25.00 26.67
C SER A 291 0.98 26.07 26.38
N ILE A 292 1.19 26.40 25.11
CA ILE A 292 2.06 27.49 24.66
C ILE A 292 1.17 28.68 24.28
N ILE A 293 1.42 29.83 24.90
CA ILE A 293 0.68 31.09 24.69
C ILE A 293 1.66 32.16 24.18
N PRO A 294 1.36 32.89 23.09
CA PRO A 294 0.22 32.72 22.19
C PRO A 294 0.22 31.36 21.49
N GLU A 295 -0.95 30.85 21.09
CA GLU A 295 -1.05 29.54 20.43
C GLU A 295 -0.32 29.54 19.08
N VAL A 296 0.56 28.56 18.88
CA VAL A 296 1.34 28.41 17.65
C VAL A 296 1.00 27.10 16.93
N THR A 297 0.52 27.25 15.70
CA THR A 297 0.15 26.13 14.80
C THR A 297 1.37 25.39 14.24
N SER A 298 2.57 25.98 14.33
CA SER A 298 3.81 25.40 13.82
C SER A 298 4.49 24.49 14.84
N ARG A 299 4.35 23.16 14.64
CA ARG A 299 5.06 22.12 15.42
C ARG A 299 6.57 22.38 15.59
N GLY A 300 7.22 22.95 14.57
CA GLY A 300 8.65 23.27 14.62
C GLY A 300 8.98 24.39 15.62
N VAL A 301 8.14 25.44 15.67
CA VAL A 301 8.28 26.52 16.66
C VAL A 301 7.93 25.99 18.05
N ASN A 302 6.89 25.17 18.20
CA ASN A 302 6.54 24.56 19.49
C ASN A 302 7.71 23.71 20.06
N ARG A 303 8.38 22.93 19.19
CA ARG A 303 9.60 22.19 19.58
C ARG A 303 10.77 23.10 19.90
N ALA A 304 10.96 24.22 19.19
CA ALA A 304 11.99 25.20 19.54
C ALA A 304 11.73 25.85 20.91
N VAL A 305 10.47 26.24 21.21
CA VAL A 305 10.06 26.76 22.53
C VAL A 305 10.38 25.74 23.62
N MET A 306 9.95 24.49 23.46
CA MET A 306 10.22 23.45 24.46
C MET A 306 11.72 23.11 24.59
N GLY A 307 12.48 23.10 23.49
CA GLY A 307 13.92 22.90 23.51
C GLY A 307 14.66 23.99 24.29
N GLN A 308 14.27 25.25 24.10
CA GLN A 308 14.81 26.39 24.85
C GLN A 308 14.36 26.36 26.33
N LEU A 309 13.11 25.98 26.61
CA LEU A 309 12.62 25.76 27.98
C LEU A 309 13.49 24.73 28.70
N VAL A 310 13.68 23.55 28.11
CA VAL A 310 14.51 22.47 28.68
C VAL A 310 15.95 22.94 28.85
N LYS A 311 16.56 23.57 27.83
CA LYS A 311 17.94 24.09 27.89
C LYS A 311 18.17 25.04 29.07
N LEU A 312 17.20 25.90 29.39
CA LEU A 312 17.30 26.88 30.48
C LEU A 312 16.93 26.29 31.86
N ASN A 313 16.09 25.25 31.91
CA ASN A 313 15.41 24.82 33.15
C ASN A 313 15.68 23.36 33.57
N LYS A 314 16.47 22.59 32.80
CA LYS A 314 16.70 21.15 33.06
C LYS A 314 17.15 20.86 34.49
N GLU A 315 18.30 21.40 34.90
CA GLU A 315 18.87 21.11 36.22
C GLU A 315 18.14 21.85 37.36
N SER A 316 17.59 23.04 37.07
CA SER A 316 17.01 23.93 38.10
C SER A 316 15.56 23.61 38.45
N LEU A 317 14.69 23.42 37.44
CA LEU A 317 13.23 23.32 37.65
C LEU A 317 12.61 22.02 37.13
N LEU A 318 13.26 21.31 36.19
CA LEU A 318 12.79 20.01 35.68
C LEU A 318 13.40 18.81 36.43
N GLY A 319 14.20 19.04 37.47
CA GLY A 319 14.79 17.99 38.31
C GLY A 319 15.81 17.12 37.56
N GLY A 320 16.58 17.74 36.65
CA GLY A 320 17.57 17.08 35.80
C GLY A 320 17.00 16.30 34.62
N ARG A 321 15.66 16.18 34.49
CA ARG A 321 15.01 15.31 33.51
C ARG A 321 15.07 15.83 32.08
N LEU A 322 15.11 14.90 31.12
CA LEU A 322 15.05 15.18 29.69
C LEU A 322 13.68 14.76 29.11
N PRO A 323 12.70 15.67 29.01
CA PRO A 323 11.36 15.32 28.54
C PRO A 323 11.29 15.15 27.01
N ALA A 324 10.48 14.20 26.55
CA ALA A 324 10.11 14.05 25.14
C ALA A 324 8.76 14.74 24.86
N TYR A 325 8.56 15.34 23.67
CA TYR A 325 7.41 16.21 23.39
C TYR A 325 6.76 15.85 22.05
N ASP A 326 5.42 15.82 21.95
CA ASP A 326 4.75 15.51 20.67
C ASP A 326 4.89 16.64 19.62
N GLY A 327 5.14 17.87 20.08
CA GLY A 327 5.16 19.09 19.25
C GLY A 327 3.84 19.88 19.25
N ARG A 328 2.86 19.50 20.09
CA ARG A 328 1.57 20.19 20.24
C ARG A 328 1.21 20.43 21.69
N LYS A 329 0.86 19.37 22.43
CA LYS A 329 0.21 19.44 23.73
C LYS A 329 0.64 18.36 24.73
N SER A 330 1.41 17.34 24.34
CA SER A 330 1.75 16.25 25.25
C SER A 330 3.26 16.11 25.44
N LEU A 331 3.69 16.22 26.69
CA LEU A 331 5.07 16.10 27.15
C LEU A 331 5.18 14.88 28.06
N TYR A 332 6.29 14.17 28.01
CA TYR A 332 6.50 12.94 28.76
C TYR A 332 7.84 12.96 29.50
N THR A 333 7.89 12.36 30.69
CA THR A 333 9.14 12.16 31.46
C THR A 333 9.24 10.76 32.03
N ALA A 334 10.48 10.31 32.22
CA ALA A 334 10.80 9.15 33.04
C ALA A 334 10.86 9.58 34.51
N GLY A 335 9.87 9.17 35.31
CA GLY A 335 9.58 9.66 36.65
C GLY A 335 8.88 11.04 36.67
N PRO A 336 8.38 11.49 37.83
CA PRO A 336 7.68 12.77 37.96
C PRO A 336 8.64 13.98 37.88
N LEU A 337 8.13 15.11 37.38
CA LEU A 337 8.73 16.44 37.52
C LEU A 337 8.57 16.98 38.96
N PRO A 338 9.37 17.97 39.40
CA PRO A 338 9.27 18.59 40.73
C PRO A 338 7.99 19.43 41.00
N PHE A 339 6.95 19.31 40.16
CA PHE A 339 5.72 20.08 40.25
C PHE A 339 4.55 19.36 39.54
N ASN A 340 3.33 19.58 40.03
CA ASN A 340 2.09 19.13 39.36
C ASN A 340 1.56 20.14 38.33
N SER A 341 1.92 21.42 38.45
CA SER A 341 1.62 22.46 37.47
C SER A 341 2.66 23.57 37.60
N LYS A 342 3.22 24.06 36.48
CA LYS A 342 4.13 25.20 36.49
C LYS A 342 4.08 25.99 35.19
N GLU A 343 4.27 27.30 35.32
CA GLU A 343 4.35 28.25 34.21
C GLU A 343 5.81 28.70 34.01
N PHE A 344 6.21 28.90 32.76
CA PHE A 344 7.55 29.29 32.34
C PHE A 344 7.46 30.40 31.29
N SER A 345 8.27 31.46 31.45
CA SER A 345 8.50 32.46 30.42
C SER A 345 9.70 32.05 29.57
N VAL A 346 9.49 31.86 28.27
CA VAL A 346 10.51 31.38 27.32
C VAL A 346 10.66 32.38 26.19
N THR A 347 11.77 33.12 26.18
CA THR A 347 12.14 33.94 25.02
C THR A 347 12.79 33.06 23.96
N LEU A 348 12.17 32.97 22.78
CA LEU A 348 12.87 32.61 21.56
C LEU A 348 13.41 33.86 20.90
N VAL A 349 14.72 33.88 20.63
CA VAL A 349 15.30 34.77 19.63
C VAL A 349 15.05 34.11 18.28
N ASP A 350 14.35 34.80 17.37
CA ASP A 350 14.24 34.31 16.00
C ASP A 350 15.62 34.31 15.32
N GLU A 351 16.09 33.15 14.85
CA GLU A 351 17.13 33.10 13.82
C GLU A 351 16.64 33.94 12.63
N ASP A 352 17.52 34.81 12.10
CA ASP A 352 17.11 35.93 11.27
C ASP A 352 16.21 35.50 10.09
N ASP A 353 14.91 35.74 10.25
CA ASP A 353 13.85 35.41 9.28
C ASP A 353 13.90 36.37 8.06
N GLY A 354 15.06 36.98 7.83
CA GLY A 354 15.41 38.00 6.85
C GLY A 354 14.63 39.29 7.00
N ALA A 355 14.01 39.51 8.15
CA ALA A 355 12.83 40.35 8.27
C ALA A 355 13.12 41.85 8.06
N GLY A 356 14.35 42.28 8.32
CA GLY A 356 14.79 43.68 8.21
C GLY A 356 14.39 44.55 9.41
N GLY A 357 13.83 43.95 10.47
CA GLY A 357 13.74 44.57 11.79
C GLY A 357 14.86 44.07 12.71
N PRO A 358 15.00 44.65 13.92
CA PRO A 358 15.86 44.07 14.95
C PRO A 358 15.42 42.63 15.27
N ARG A 359 16.35 41.80 15.79
CA ARG A 359 16.08 40.41 16.23
C ARG A 359 14.79 40.38 17.05
N ARG A 360 13.74 39.74 16.52
CA ARG A 360 12.47 39.64 17.22
C ARG A 360 12.57 38.57 18.30
N GLU A 361 12.77 39.03 19.52
CA GLU A 361 12.51 38.24 20.71
C GLU A 361 11.00 37.99 20.82
N ARG A 362 10.60 36.73 20.69
CA ARG A 362 9.24 36.27 20.89
C ARG A 362 9.17 35.58 22.24
N GLN A 363 8.55 36.25 23.21
CA GLN A 363 8.25 35.68 24.50
C GLN A 363 7.05 34.74 24.39
N PHE A 364 7.20 33.52 24.89
CA PHE A 364 6.16 32.51 25.00
C PHE A 364 5.93 32.16 26.46
N ARG A 365 4.67 32.08 26.86
CA ARG A 365 4.21 31.69 28.19
C ARG A 365 3.78 30.24 28.11
N VAL A 366 4.55 29.35 28.75
CA VAL A 366 4.39 27.90 28.64
C VAL A 366 3.91 27.32 29.97
N VAL A 367 2.72 26.73 29.98
CA VAL A 367 2.19 26.02 31.15
C VAL A 367 2.35 24.51 30.93
N ILE A 368 2.95 23.83 31.90
CA ILE A 368 3.13 22.38 31.95
C ILE A 368 2.37 21.85 33.17
N LYS A 369 1.37 20.98 32.96
CA LYS A 369 0.52 20.42 34.03
C LYS A 369 0.47 18.90 33.95
N LEU A 370 0.61 18.20 35.07
CA LEU A 370 0.48 16.74 35.16
C LEU A 370 -0.93 16.32 34.72
N ALA A 371 -0.98 15.36 33.80
CA ALA A 371 -2.22 14.86 33.20
C ALA A 371 -2.47 13.37 33.53
N ALA A 372 -1.44 12.52 33.42
CA ALA A 372 -1.55 11.08 33.69
C ALA A 372 -0.20 10.44 34.05
N ARG A 373 -0.24 9.21 34.57
CA ARG A 373 0.88 8.26 34.64
C ARG A 373 0.50 7.05 33.78
N ALA A 374 1.39 6.61 32.89
CA ALA A 374 1.14 5.45 32.04
C ALA A 374 1.54 4.17 32.78
N ASP A 375 0.66 3.17 32.76
CA ASP A 375 0.88 1.91 33.48
C ASP A 375 1.73 0.94 32.66
N LEU A 376 2.99 0.79 33.08
CA LEU A 376 3.93 -0.18 32.50
C LEU A 376 3.70 -1.61 33.02
N HIS A 377 3.08 -1.79 34.17
CA HIS A 377 2.75 -3.13 34.68
C HIS A 377 1.55 -3.71 33.92
N HIS A 378 0.53 -2.89 33.62
CA HIS A 378 -0.51 -3.23 32.64
C HIS A 378 0.12 -3.60 31.28
N LEU A 379 1.11 -2.84 30.80
CA LEU A 379 1.80 -3.17 29.55
C LEU A 379 2.55 -4.52 29.62
N GLU A 380 3.20 -4.84 30.73
CA GLU A 380 3.82 -6.15 30.98
C GLU A 380 2.79 -7.29 31.05
N MET A 381 1.68 -7.08 31.74
CA MET A 381 0.57 -8.04 31.88
C MET A 381 -0.13 -8.30 30.54
N PHE A 382 -0.24 -7.28 29.68
CA PHE A 382 -0.73 -7.39 28.32
C PHE A 382 0.26 -8.12 27.39
N LEU A 383 1.56 -7.76 27.44
CA LEU A 383 2.60 -8.42 26.63
C LEU A 383 2.82 -9.89 27.00
N SER A 384 2.64 -10.24 28.28
CA SER A 384 2.64 -11.62 28.77
C SER A 384 1.29 -12.35 28.57
N GLY A 385 0.31 -11.68 27.95
CA GLY A 385 -1.00 -12.24 27.60
C GLY A 385 -1.94 -12.55 28.77
N LYS A 386 -1.63 -12.05 29.97
CA LYS A 386 -2.46 -12.15 31.17
C LYS A 386 -3.63 -11.15 31.15
N GLN A 387 -3.46 -10.03 30.44
CA GLN A 387 -4.49 -9.02 30.19
C GLN A 387 -4.77 -8.90 28.69
N ALA A 388 -6.01 -8.56 28.32
CA ALA A 388 -6.48 -8.57 26.93
C ALA A 388 -6.45 -7.18 26.28
N ASP A 389 -6.70 -6.14 27.06
CA ASP A 389 -6.67 -4.74 26.68
C ASP A 389 -5.24 -4.17 26.74
N ALA A 390 -4.85 -3.45 25.68
CA ALA A 390 -3.53 -2.86 25.53
C ALA A 390 -3.51 -1.40 26.02
N PRO A 391 -2.60 -0.99 26.93
CA PRO A 391 -2.47 0.40 27.36
C PRO A 391 -1.87 1.25 26.22
N GLN A 392 -2.75 1.95 25.49
CA GLN A 392 -2.38 2.75 24.33
C GLN A 392 -1.52 3.95 24.74
N GLU A 393 -1.74 4.49 25.94
CA GLU A 393 -1.02 5.60 26.53
C GLU A 393 0.46 5.25 26.66
N ALA A 394 0.77 4.09 27.26
CA ALA A 394 2.14 3.59 27.42
C ALA A 394 2.82 3.35 26.05
N LEU A 395 2.12 2.70 25.12
CA LEU A 395 2.62 2.48 23.75
C LEU A 395 2.85 3.81 22.99
N GLN A 396 2.00 4.81 23.21
CA GLN A 396 2.13 6.15 22.63
C GLN A 396 3.33 6.91 23.21
N VAL A 397 3.58 6.84 24.53
CA VAL A 397 4.79 7.44 25.13
C VAL A 397 6.04 6.86 24.45
N LEU A 398 6.11 5.53 24.34
CA LEU A 398 7.27 4.84 23.79
C LEU A 398 7.49 5.13 22.29
N ASP A 399 6.42 5.24 21.49
CA ASP A 399 6.52 5.67 20.08
C ASP A 399 7.05 7.11 19.98
N ILE A 400 6.59 8.03 20.84
CA ILE A 400 7.00 9.44 20.82
C ILE A 400 8.46 9.60 21.28
N VAL A 401 8.87 8.97 22.38
CA VAL A 401 10.23 9.03 22.93
C VAL A 401 11.26 8.61 21.88
N LEU A 402 11.08 7.43 21.29
CA LEU A 402 12.00 6.91 20.26
C LEU A 402 11.99 7.74 18.96
N ARG A 403 11.00 8.62 18.77
CA ARG A 403 10.85 9.49 17.60
C ARG A 403 11.33 10.93 17.84
N GLU A 404 11.70 11.31 19.07
CA GLU A 404 12.15 12.66 19.42
C GLU A 404 13.44 13.02 18.68
N LEU A 405 14.52 12.24 18.88
CA LEU A 405 15.81 12.47 18.22
C LEU A 405 15.75 12.34 16.68
N PRO A 406 15.08 11.33 16.07
CA PRO A 406 14.84 11.33 14.62
C PRO A 406 14.06 12.54 14.09
N THR A 407 13.15 13.13 14.89
CA THR A 407 12.41 14.35 14.52
C THR A 407 13.31 15.59 14.52
N MET A 408 14.40 15.59 15.29
CA MET A 408 15.41 16.65 15.27
C MET A 408 16.44 16.47 14.14
N ARG A 409 16.83 15.22 13.84
CA ARG A 409 17.88 14.90 12.85
C ARG A 409 17.41 14.90 11.39
N TYR A 410 16.13 14.60 11.14
CA TYR A 410 15.62 14.29 9.79
C TYR A 410 14.29 15.00 9.50
N SER A 411 13.90 15.10 8.22
CA SER A 411 12.61 15.63 7.80
C SER A 411 11.48 14.63 8.10
N PRO A 412 10.52 14.94 9.00
CA PRO A 412 9.53 13.97 9.47
C PRO A 412 8.25 14.00 8.63
N VAL A 413 7.80 12.84 8.17
CA VAL A 413 6.56 12.66 7.40
C VAL A 413 5.77 11.48 7.98
N GLY A 414 4.86 11.78 8.92
CA GLY A 414 4.09 10.76 9.63
C GLY A 414 4.99 9.96 10.59
N ARG A 415 5.13 8.66 10.33
CA ARG A 415 6.05 7.73 11.02
C ARG A 415 7.34 7.45 10.24
N SER A 416 7.63 8.22 9.18
CA SER A 416 8.87 8.09 8.39
C SER A 416 9.75 9.34 8.49
N PHE A 417 11.06 9.15 8.44
CA PHE A 417 12.10 10.17 8.56
C PHE A 417 12.99 10.16 7.33
N TYR A 418 13.23 11.32 6.70
CA TYR A 418 13.96 11.44 5.43
C TYR A 418 15.10 12.47 5.52
N SER A 419 16.20 12.21 4.83
CA SER A 419 17.29 13.19 4.65
C SER A 419 17.90 13.02 3.24
N PRO A 420 18.54 14.06 2.70
CA PRO A 420 19.26 13.98 1.44
C PRO A 420 20.55 13.15 1.52
N ASP A 421 21.02 12.85 2.73
CA ASP A 421 22.31 12.24 3.06
C ASP A 421 22.19 10.74 3.35
N LEU A 422 20.95 10.23 3.51
CA LEU A 422 20.64 8.80 3.71
C LEU A 422 20.80 7.99 2.41
N GLY A 423 21.95 8.12 1.75
CA GLY A 423 22.24 7.57 0.42
C GLY A 423 22.02 8.58 -0.70
N THR A 424 22.17 8.13 -1.95
CA THR A 424 22.23 9.05 -3.10
C THR A 424 20.87 9.61 -3.48
N ARG A 425 20.75 10.95 -3.51
CA ARG A 425 19.66 11.68 -4.18
C ARG A 425 19.52 11.21 -5.65
N LYS A 426 18.30 11.22 -6.20
CA LYS A 426 18.05 10.90 -7.62
C LYS A 426 16.98 11.84 -8.21
N PRO A 427 17.23 12.48 -9.36
CA PRO A 427 16.21 13.30 -10.02
C PRO A 427 15.11 12.40 -10.60
N LEU A 428 13.87 12.83 -10.39
CA LEU A 428 12.64 12.27 -10.98
C LEU A 428 12.18 13.12 -12.18
N GLY A 429 12.68 14.35 -12.29
CA GLY A 429 12.41 15.32 -13.37
C GLY A 429 11.24 16.25 -13.08
N GLU A 430 11.20 17.37 -13.82
CA GLU A 430 10.35 18.56 -13.50
C GLU A 430 10.72 19.21 -12.15
N GLY A 431 12.01 19.24 -11.79
CA GLY A 431 12.52 19.86 -10.56
C GLY A 431 12.18 19.10 -9.27
N LEU A 432 12.05 17.77 -9.37
CA LEU A 432 11.71 16.87 -8.25
C LEU A 432 12.76 15.78 -8.09
N GLU A 433 13.22 15.54 -6.87
CA GLU A 433 14.16 14.48 -6.52
C GLU A 433 13.56 13.48 -5.52
N SER A 434 14.07 12.24 -5.50
CA SER A 434 13.76 11.28 -4.44
C SER A 434 14.73 11.41 -3.28
N TRP A 435 14.21 11.67 -2.08
CA TRP A 435 14.97 11.47 -0.84
C TRP A 435 14.69 10.07 -0.29
N ARG A 436 15.71 9.50 0.35
CA ARG A 436 15.57 8.26 1.11
C ARG A 436 15.26 8.55 2.58
N GLY A 437 14.77 7.54 3.27
CA GLY A 437 14.43 7.59 4.66
C GLY A 437 14.12 6.21 5.23
N PHE A 438 13.65 6.19 6.47
CA PHE A 438 13.18 4.99 7.14
C PHE A 438 11.83 5.24 7.81
N TYR A 439 10.99 4.22 7.86
CA TYR A 439 9.83 4.14 8.74
C TYR A 439 10.26 3.66 10.12
N GLN A 440 9.56 4.12 11.16
CA GLN A 440 9.73 3.66 12.53
C GLN A 440 8.37 3.56 13.25
N SER A 441 8.13 2.44 13.92
CA SER A 441 7.06 2.32 14.94
C SER A 441 7.42 1.30 16.00
N ILE A 442 7.10 1.56 17.27
CA ILE A 442 7.05 0.49 18.28
C ILE A 442 5.73 -0.29 18.15
N ARG A 443 5.76 -1.60 18.43
CA ARG A 443 4.59 -2.50 18.40
C ARG A 443 4.65 -3.48 19.58
N PRO A 444 3.52 -3.81 20.25
CA PRO A 444 3.45 -4.95 21.14
C PRO A 444 3.44 -6.26 20.34
N THR A 445 4.17 -7.26 20.78
CA THR A 445 4.29 -8.56 20.10
C THR A 445 4.51 -9.71 21.09
N GLN A 446 4.37 -10.96 20.66
CA GLN A 446 4.66 -12.14 21.48
C GLN A 446 6.11 -12.25 21.96
N MET A 447 7.05 -11.50 21.37
CA MET A 447 8.43 -11.40 21.86
C MET A 447 8.67 -10.18 22.75
N GLY A 448 7.61 -9.57 23.30
CA GLY A 448 7.67 -8.30 24.04
C GLY A 448 7.46 -7.09 23.13
N LEU A 449 8.03 -5.95 23.48
CA LEU A 449 8.00 -4.78 22.61
C LEU A 449 8.95 -4.99 21.41
N SER A 450 8.53 -4.49 20.26
CA SER A 450 9.29 -4.58 19.02
C SER A 450 9.32 -3.26 18.27
N LEU A 451 10.52 -2.75 17.99
CA LEU A 451 10.74 -1.63 17.10
C LEU A 451 10.78 -2.14 15.65
N ASN A 452 9.84 -1.70 14.81
CA ASN A 452 9.79 -2.04 13.38
C ASN A 452 10.41 -0.91 12.54
N ILE A 453 11.43 -1.24 11.74
CA ILE A 453 12.17 -0.31 10.87
C ILE A 453 12.11 -0.79 9.42
N ASP A 454 11.74 0.07 8.46
CA ASP A 454 11.66 -0.31 7.03
C ASP A 454 12.10 0.85 6.11
N MET A 455 12.86 0.55 5.04
CA MET A 455 13.35 1.59 4.14
C MET A 455 12.23 2.26 3.35
N SER A 456 12.28 3.58 3.25
CA SER A 456 11.29 4.42 2.58
C SER A 456 11.95 5.41 1.64
N SER A 457 11.22 5.86 0.62
CA SER A 457 11.63 7.00 -0.22
C SER A 457 10.39 7.78 -0.63
N THR A 458 10.51 9.10 -0.77
CA THR A 458 9.42 9.95 -1.26
C THR A 458 9.99 11.13 -2.05
N ALA A 459 9.14 11.81 -2.82
CA ALA A 459 9.55 12.94 -3.65
C ALA A 459 9.67 14.23 -2.82
N PHE A 460 10.73 14.97 -3.08
CA PHE A 460 10.99 16.32 -2.59
C PHE A 460 11.21 17.25 -3.79
N ILE A 461 11.03 18.55 -3.58
CA ILE A 461 11.31 19.57 -4.59
C ILE A 461 12.81 19.88 -4.55
N GLU A 462 13.47 19.86 -5.70
CA GLU A 462 14.90 20.17 -5.81
C GLU A 462 15.18 21.63 -5.36
N PRO A 463 16.23 21.91 -4.58
CA PRO A 463 16.54 23.24 -4.05
C PRO A 463 17.23 24.15 -5.10
N LEU A 464 16.63 24.26 -6.28
CA LEU A 464 17.15 24.99 -7.45
C LEU A 464 16.85 26.50 -7.38
N PRO A 465 17.61 27.35 -8.09
CA PRO A 465 17.13 28.64 -8.57
C PRO A 465 15.78 28.51 -9.29
N VAL A 466 14.87 29.46 -9.10
CA VAL A 466 13.49 29.34 -9.61
C VAL A 466 13.44 29.35 -11.15
N ILE A 467 14.38 30.05 -11.81
CA ILE A 467 14.54 29.98 -13.27
C ILE A 467 14.83 28.54 -13.72
N GLU A 468 15.86 27.89 -13.17
CA GLU A 468 16.21 26.49 -13.49
C GLU A 468 15.07 25.51 -13.21
N PHE A 469 14.33 25.70 -12.12
CA PHE A 469 13.13 24.91 -11.84
C PHE A 469 12.06 25.06 -12.93
N VAL A 470 11.84 26.28 -13.44
CA VAL A 470 10.92 26.53 -14.56
C VAL A 470 11.45 25.92 -15.86
N THR A 471 12.74 26.06 -16.17
CA THR A 471 13.41 25.40 -17.30
C THR A 471 13.18 23.88 -17.29
N GLN A 472 13.42 23.23 -16.14
CA GLN A 472 13.15 21.80 -15.96
C GLN A 472 11.66 21.45 -16.09
N LEU A 473 10.76 22.28 -15.53
CA LEU A 473 9.31 22.07 -15.56
C LEU A 473 8.74 22.19 -16.98
N LEU A 474 9.29 23.08 -17.82
CA LEU A 474 8.86 23.26 -19.21
C LEU A 474 9.59 22.33 -20.20
N ASN A 475 10.73 21.73 -19.78
CA ASN A 475 11.60 20.91 -20.63
C ASN A 475 12.04 21.69 -21.90
N ARG A 476 12.39 22.96 -21.72
CA ARG A 476 12.84 23.94 -22.73
C ARG A 476 13.77 24.94 -22.05
N ASP A 477 14.65 25.59 -22.80
CA ASP A 477 15.48 26.65 -22.22
C ASP A 477 14.66 27.92 -21.92
N ALA A 478 15.12 28.71 -20.95
CA ALA A 478 14.42 29.89 -20.44
C ALA A 478 14.45 31.08 -21.41
N THR A 479 15.42 31.09 -22.32
CA THR A 479 15.77 32.21 -23.21
C THR A 479 14.95 32.29 -24.50
N ASP A 480 14.40 31.16 -24.97
CA ASP A 480 14.00 31.04 -26.38
C ASP A 480 12.77 31.87 -26.76
N ARG A 481 11.78 31.98 -25.87
CA ARG A 481 10.49 32.64 -26.12
C ARG A 481 9.84 33.18 -24.84
N PRO A 482 8.96 34.20 -24.92
CA PRO A 482 8.06 34.56 -23.83
C PRO A 482 7.20 33.37 -23.38
N LEU A 483 6.92 33.29 -22.08
CA LEU A 483 6.05 32.27 -21.50
C LEU A 483 4.61 32.40 -22.02
N SER A 484 4.02 31.31 -22.50
CA SER A 484 2.60 31.30 -22.88
C SER A 484 1.69 31.26 -21.66
N ASP A 485 0.39 31.51 -21.86
CA ASP A 485 -0.59 31.38 -20.79
C ASP A 485 -0.67 29.95 -20.21
N ALA A 486 -0.49 28.93 -21.06
CA ALA A 486 -0.42 27.55 -20.62
C ALA A 486 0.81 27.29 -19.73
N ASP A 487 1.97 27.87 -20.08
CA ASP A 487 3.18 27.79 -19.27
C ASP A 487 3.00 28.53 -17.93
N ARG A 488 2.44 29.74 -17.97
CA ARG A 488 2.11 30.55 -16.78
C ARG A 488 1.18 29.78 -15.83
N VAL A 489 0.17 29.07 -16.35
CA VAL A 489 -0.71 28.20 -15.56
C VAL A 489 0.04 26.97 -15.02
N LYS A 490 0.90 26.31 -15.82
CA LYS A 490 1.71 25.17 -15.36
C LYS A 490 2.65 25.57 -14.21
N ILE A 491 3.39 26.67 -14.36
CA ILE A 491 4.31 27.20 -13.34
C ILE A 491 3.54 27.61 -12.08
N LYS A 492 2.41 28.33 -12.22
CA LYS A 492 1.55 28.72 -11.10
C LYS A 492 1.02 27.49 -10.34
N LYS A 493 0.63 26.42 -11.05
CA LYS A 493 0.18 25.15 -10.44
C LYS A 493 1.32 24.39 -9.74
N ALA A 494 2.54 24.47 -10.27
CA ALA A 494 3.73 23.87 -9.65
C ALA A 494 4.16 24.61 -8.37
N LEU A 495 4.48 25.90 -8.49
CA LEU A 495 5.11 26.72 -7.45
C LEU A 495 4.15 27.20 -6.33
N ARG A 496 2.83 27.24 -6.55
CA ARG A 496 1.89 27.69 -5.50
C ARG A 496 2.02 26.83 -4.23
N GLY A 497 2.29 27.50 -3.11
CA GLY A 497 2.51 26.89 -1.80
C GLY A 497 3.95 26.47 -1.49
N VAL A 498 4.88 26.59 -2.44
CA VAL A 498 6.32 26.33 -2.25
C VAL A 498 6.97 27.52 -1.52
N LYS A 499 7.99 27.24 -0.71
CA LYS A 499 8.86 28.25 -0.09
C LYS A 499 10.09 28.53 -0.96
N VAL A 500 10.46 29.80 -1.06
CA VAL A 500 11.68 30.27 -1.71
C VAL A 500 12.46 31.19 -0.76
N GLU A 501 13.78 31.22 -0.89
CA GLU A 501 14.66 32.20 -0.27
C GLU A 501 15.16 33.20 -1.33
N VAL A 502 15.35 34.46 -0.92
CA VAL A 502 15.89 35.49 -1.83
C VAL A 502 17.40 35.48 -1.89
N THR A 503 17.96 35.75 -3.07
CA THR A 503 19.41 35.74 -3.33
C THR A 503 20.04 37.13 -3.45
N HIS A 504 19.23 38.16 -3.79
CA HIS A 504 19.67 39.54 -4.08
C HIS A 504 20.15 40.38 -2.88
N ARG A 505 20.26 39.79 -1.67
CA ARG A 505 20.61 40.50 -0.43
C ARG A 505 21.88 39.94 0.24
N GLY A 506 22.80 39.39 -0.56
CA GLY A 506 24.06 38.81 -0.08
C GLY A 506 23.84 37.66 0.91
N ASN A 507 24.17 37.90 2.17
CA ASN A 507 24.01 36.94 3.27
C ASN A 507 22.55 36.82 3.77
N MET A 508 21.69 37.80 3.48
CA MET A 508 20.34 37.90 4.05
C MET A 508 19.31 37.04 3.29
N ARG A 509 19.33 35.72 3.52
CA ARG A 509 18.52 34.71 2.81
C ARG A 509 17.06 34.63 3.30
N ARG A 510 16.32 35.75 3.20
CA ARG A 510 14.91 35.84 3.63
C ARG A 510 14.04 34.79 2.93
N LYS A 511 13.27 34.02 3.71
CA LYS A 511 12.36 32.98 3.23
C LYS A 511 10.93 33.52 3.08
N TYR A 512 10.26 33.11 2.00
CA TYR A 512 8.91 33.50 1.64
C TYR A 512 8.11 32.28 1.13
N ARG A 513 6.77 32.37 1.13
CA ARG A 513 5.89 31.35 0.53
C ARG A 513 5.14 31.93 -0.67
N ILE A 514 5.17 31.22 -1.80
CA ILE A 514 4.54 31.64 -3.05
C ILE A 514 3.02 31.47 -2.97
N SER A 515 2.28 32.58 -3.11
CA SER A 515 0.83 32.60 -3.20
C SER A 515 0.34 32.47 -4.66
N GLY A 516 1.10 33.02 -5.61
CA GLY A 516 0.78 33.02 -7.04
C GLY A 516 1.92 33.55 -7.92
N LEU A 517 1.57 33.88 -9.17
CA LEU A 517 2.40 34.61 -10.14
C LEU A 517 1.65 35.87 -10.57
N THR A 518 2.38 36.92 -10.95
CA THR A 518 1.77 38.13 -11.51
C THR A 518 1.15 37.89 -12.89
N SER A 519 0.18 38.73 -13.25
CA SER A 519 -0.42 38.73 -14.59
C SER A 519 0.50 39.37 -15.62
N GLN A 520 1.12 40.50 -15.26
CA GLN A 520 2.03 41.30 -16.10
C GLN A 520 3.47 40.79 -16.03
N ALA A 521 4.28 41.17 -17.03
CA ALA A 521 5.72 40.96 -17.06
C ALA A 521 6.45 41.89 -16.07
N THR A 522 7.62 41.46 -15.59
CA THR A 522 8.40 42.18 -14.57
C THR A 522 8.79 43.61 -14.99
N ARG A 523 8.96 43.88 -16.29
CA ARG A 523 9.19 45.23 -16.85
C ARG A 523 8.00 46.19 -16.73
N GLU A 524 6.77 45.68 -16.81
CA GLU A 524 5.51 46.46 -16.76
C GLU A 524 4.98 46.60 -15.33
N LEU A 525 5.41 45.69 -14.44
CA LEU A 525 4.90 45.58 -13.09
C LEU A 525 5.37 46.74 -12.21
N THR A 526 4.40 47.49 -11.68
CA THR A 526 4.62 48.57 -10.71
C THR A 526 4.06 48.19 -9.34
N PHE A 527 4.59 48.82 -8.29
CA PHE A 527 4.11 48.65 -6.91
C PHE A 527 4.37 49.91 -6.07
N PRO A 528 3.58 50.15 -5.00
CA PRO A 528 3.83 51.26 -4.09
C PRO A 528 5.03 50.93 -3.18
N VAL A 529 6.05 51.80 -3.21
CA VAL A 529 7.30 51.63 -2.47
C VAL A 529 7.17 52.09 -1.01
N ASP A 530 6.25 53.01 -0.75
CA ASP A 530 5.99 53.61 0.55
C ASP A 530 4.48 53.65 0.88
N ASP A 531 4.15 54.10 2.09
CA ASP A 531 2.76 54.31 2.53
C ASP A 531 2.17 55.65 2.02
N ARG A 532 2.93 56.43 1.23
CA ARG A 532 2.45 57.63 0.51
C ARG A 532 1.89 57.27 -0.88
N GLY A 533 2.09 56.04 -1.34
CA GLY A 533 1.60 55.53 -2.62
C GLY A 533 2.56 55.73 -3.79
N THR A 534 3.85 56.01 -3.54
CA THR A 534 4.85 56.24 -4.61
C THR A 534 5.04 54.97 -5.43
N MET A 535 4.45 54.93 -6.63
CA MET A 535 4.52 53.79 -7.55
C MET A 535 5.86 53.73 -8.29
N LYS A 536 6.50 52.55 -8.31
CA LYS A 536 7.77 52.31 -9.00
C LYS A 536 7.76 50.98 -9.75
N TYR A 537 8.45 50.92 -10.89
CA TYR A 537 8.65 49.67 -11.63
C TYR A 537 9.56 48.71 -10.87
N VAL A 538 9.27 47.41 -10.90
CA VAL A 538 10.08 46.40 -10.20
C VAL A 538 11.52 46.38 -10.72
N VAL A 539 11.73 46.47 -12.04
CA VAL A 539 13.09 46.56 -12.63
C VAL A 539 13.86 47.77 -12.12
N GLN A 540 13.22 48.93 -12.06
CA GLN A 540 13.83 50.18 -11.58
C GLN A 540 14.18 50.10 -10.08
N TYR A 541 13.26 49.58 -9.26
CA TYR A 541 13.50 49.35 -7.83
C TYR A 541 14.68 48.40 -7.59
N PHE A 542 14.75 47.27 -8.31
CA PHE A 542 15.84 46.31 -8.12
C PHE A 542 17.21 46.87 -8.54
N ARG A 543 17.25 47.65 -9.63
CA ARG A 543 18.47 48.34 -10.08
C ARG A 543 18.94 49.40 -9.08
N GLU A 544 18.05 50.26 -8.61
CA GLU A 544 18.42 51.39 -7.73
C GLU A 544 18.64 50.97 -6.26
N THR A 545 17.91 49.99 -5.75
CA THR A 545 17.97 49.60 -4.31
C THR A 545 18.95 48.45 -4.03
N TYR A 546 19.28 47.60 -5.01
CA TYR A 546 20.21 46.47 -4.82
C TYR A 546 21.33 46.38 -5.88
N GLY A 547 21.41 47.33 -6.82
CA GLY A 547 22.34 47.24 -7.96
C GLY A 547 22.02 46.10 -8.95
N PHE A 548 20.87 45.43 -8.80
CA PHE A 548 20.58 44.18 -9.50
C PHE A 548 19.87 44.42 -10.83
N VAL A 549 20.51 44.06 -11.95
CA VAL A 549 19.93 44.15 -13.29
C VAL A 549 19.20 42.85 -13.64
N ILE A 550 17.87 42.89 -13.55
CA ILE A 550 16.94 41.85 -13.99
C ILE A 550 17.15 41.57 -15.50
N GLN A 551 17.42 40.33 -15.89
CA GLN A 551 17.60 39.93 -17.30
C GLN A 551 16.28 39.40 -17.87
N HIS A 552 15.57 38.55 -17.12
CA HIS A 552 14.30 37.92 -17.50
C HIS A 552 13.10 38.89 -17.33
N THR A 553 13.26 40.12 -17.80
CA THR A 553 12.31 41.24 -17.65
C THR A 553 10.92 40.96 -18.25
N THR A 554 10.83 40.01 -19.19
CA THR A 554 9.59 39.55 -19.84
C THR A 554 8.81 38.52 -19.03
N TRP A 555 9.42 37.89 -18.02
CA TRP A 555 8.79 36.89 -17.17
C TRP A 555 7.96 37.54 -16.05
N PRO A 556 6.92 36.86 -15.52
CA PRO A 556 6.15 37.36 -14.38
C PRO A 556 6.93 37.21 -13.07
N CYS A 557 6.64 38.06 -12.09
CA CYS A 557 7.15 37.91 -10.74
C CYS A 557 6.41 36.81 -9.96
N LEU A 558 7.10 36.24 -8.97
CA LEU A 558 6.47 35.48 -7.90
C LEU A 558 5.70 36.45 -7.00
N GLN A 559 4.47 36.08 -6.64
CA GLN A 559 3.67 36.80 -5.65
C GLN A 559 3.84 36.10 -4.29
N VAL A 560 4.23 36.85 -3.27
CA VAL A 560 4.45 36.35 -1.90
C VAL A 560 3.85 37.32 -0.86
N GLY A 561 3.74 36.88 0.41
CA GLY A 561 3.25 37.72 1.50
C GLY A 561 1.72 37.72 1.65
N ASN A 562 1.17 38.81 2.19
CA ASN A 562 -0.28 38.97 2.39
C ASN A 562 -0.98 39.26 1.04
N GLN A 563 -2.19 38.77 0.83
CA GLN A 563 -2.99 39.09 -0.36
C GLN A 563 -3.37 40.58 -0.43
N GLN A 564 -3.47 41.27 0.71
CA GLN A 564 -3.81 42.70 0.79
C GLN A 564 -2.63 43.65 0.50
N ARG A 565 -1.39 43.21 0.79
CA ARG A 565 -0.14 43.90 0.40
C ARG A 565 0.83 42.84 -0.15
N PRO A 566 0.70 42.47 -1.43
CA PRO A 566 1.53 41.44 -2.04
C PRO A 566 2.93 41.97 -2.32
N ASN A 567 3.94 41.19 -1.94
CA ASN A 567 5.33 41.45 -2.34
C ASN A 567 5.59 40.74 -3.67
N TYR A 568 6.24 41.44 -4.61
CA TYR A 568 6.65 40.89 -5.90
C TYR A 568 8.14 40.58 -5.89
N LEU A 569 8.50 39.35 -6.27
CA LEU A 569 9.89 38.90 -6.38
C LEU A 569 10.16 38.39 -7.80
N PRO A 570 11.12 38.96 -8.55
CA PRO A 570 11.59 38.36 -9.80
C PRO A 570 12.07 36.92 -9.58
N MET A 571 11.80 36.03 -10.54
CA MET A 571 12.18 34.61 -10.40
C MET A 571 13.70 34.42 -10.30
N GLU A 572 14.47 35.30 -10.95
CA GLU A 572 15.94 35.31 -10.96
C GLU A 572 16.54 35.50 -9.56
N VAL A 573 15.86 36.25 -8.68
CA VAL A 573 16.36 36.58 -7.34
C VAL A 573 15.89 35.60 -6.27
N CYS A 574 15.42 34.41 -6.68
CA CYS A 574 14.79 33.41 -5.81
C CYS A 574 15.38 32.01 -6.01
N LYS A 575 15.57 31.28 -4.91
CA LYS A 575 15.95 29.86 -4.86
C LYS A 575 14.92 29.06 -4.05
N ILE A 576 14.61 27.84 -4.44
CA ILE A 576 13.71 26.95 -3.70
C ILE A 576 14.40 26.47 -2.42
N VAL A 577 13.68 26.56 -1.30
CA VAL A 577 14.18 26.09 0.01
C VAL A 577 14.18 24.56 0.05
N GLU A 578 15.26 23.96 0.56
CA GLU A 578 15.42 22.51 0.68
C GLU A 578 14.42 21.87 1.68
N GLY A 579 14.27 20.54 1.65
CA GLY A 579 13.45 19.79 2.61
C GLY A 579 11.94 19.88 2.38
N GLN A 580 11.51 20.42 1.23
CA GLN A 580 10.09 20.53 0.87
C GLN A 580 9.58 19.27 0.17
N ARG A 581 8.86 18.41 0.92
CA ARG A 581 8.20 17.22 0.36
C ARG A 581 7.18 17.61 -0.73
N TYR A 582 7.23 16.93 -1.87
CA TYR A 582 6.21 17.03 -2.91
C TYR A 582 4.98 16.19 -2.54
N SER A 583 3.83 16.84 -2.37
CA SER A 583 2.57 16.22 -1.95
C SER A 583 1.56 15.97 -3.07
N LYS A 584 1.84 16.41 -4.31
CA LYS A 584 0.94 16.22 -5.46
C LYS A 584 1.19 14.85 -6.10
N ARG A 585 0.28 14.38 -6.97
CA ARG A 585 0.45 13.12 -7.71
C ARG A 585 1.61 13.26 -8.71
N LEU A 586 2.55 12.30 -8.69
CA LEU A 586 3.63 12.19 -9.68
C LEU A 586 3.08 11.68 -11.03
N ASN A 587 3.73 12.09 -12.12
CA ASN A 587 3.45 11.58 -13.47
C ASN A 587 4.06 10.17 -13.67
N GLU A 588 3.69 9.46 -14.74
CA GLU A 588 4.11 8.06 -14.96
C GLU A 588 5.64 7.88 -15.10
N ARG A 589 6.35 8.89 -15.63
CA ARG A 589 7.82 8.91 -15.71
C ARG A 589 8.42 9.04 -14.31
N GLN A 590 7.99 10.02 -13.52
CA GLN A 590 8.43 10.21 -12.13
C GLN A 590 8.12 8.99 -11.24
N ILE A 591 6.95 8.36 -11.42
CA ILE A 591 6.59 7.08 -10.79
C ILE A 591 7.58 5.99 -11.18
N THR A 592 7.91 5.87 -12.47
CA THR A 592 8.85 4.86 -12.98
C THR A 592 10.26 5.07 -12.45
N GLU A 593 10.76 6.31 -12.39
CA GLU A 593 12.08 6.60 -11.79
C GLU A 593 12.09 6.31 -10.28
N LEU A 594 11.06 6.72 -9.52
CA LEU A 594 11.00 6.38 -8.09
C LEU A 594 10.91 4.87 -7.84
N LEU A 595 10.23 4.11 -8.72
CA LEU A 595 10.20 2.65 -8.67
C LEU A 595 11.57 2.03 -8.94
N LYS A 596 12.38 2.56 -9.86
CA LYS A 596 13.77 2.08 -10.04
C LYS A 596 14.61 2.26 -8.77
N VAL A 597 14.42 3.36 -8.04
CA VAL A 597 15.14 3.65 -6.78
C VAL A 597 14.63 2.83 -5.60
N THR A 598 13.33 2.54 -5.53
CA THR A 598 12.70 1.88 -4.36
C THR A 598 12.61 0.35 -4.45
N CYS A 599 12.72 -0.24 -5.64
CA CYS A 599 12.61 -1.70 -5.87
C CYS A 599 13.87 -2.50 -5.50
N GLN A 600 14.40 -2.28 -4.29
CA GLN A 600 15.58 -2.97 -3.75
C GLN A 600 15.33 -4.46 -3.49
N ARG A 601 16.32 -5.30 -3.78
CA ARG A 601 16.28 -6.75 -3.49
C ARG A 601 16.29 -7.01 -1.98
N PRO A 602 15.84 -8.18 -1.51
CA PRO A 602 15.71 -8.49 -0.08
C PRO A 602 17.02 -8.35 0.70
N TYR A 603 18.14 -8.86 0.16
CA TYR A 603 19.47 -8.71 0.76
C TYR A 603 19.91 -7.24 0.90
N GLU A 604 19.71 -6.44 -0.14
CA GLU A 604 20.05 -5.00 -0.13
C GLU A 604 19.19 -4.26 0.90
N ARG A 605 17.88 -4.55 0.95
CA ARG A 605 16.95 -3.95 1.89
C ARG A 605 17.25 -4.36 3.34
N GLU A 606 17.60 -5.61 3.59
CA GLU A 606 17.99 -6.09 4.93
C GLU A 606 19.24 -5.36 5.43
N ARG A 607 20.30 -5.32 4.60
CA ARG A 607 21.55 -4.60 4.92
C ARG A 607 21.30 -3.13 5.22
N ASP A 608 20.49 -2.46 4.39
CA ASP A 608 20.25 -1.04 4.53
C ASP A 608 19.36 -0.70 5.75
N ILE A 609 18.48 -1.63 6.18
CA ILE A 609 17.75 -1.54 7.47
C ILE A 609 18.72 -1.67 8.64
N LEU A 610 19.63 -2.66 8.62
CA LEU A 610 20.65 -2.83 9.65
C LEU A 610 21.56 -1.59 9.75
N GLN A 611 22.04 -1.08 8.61
CA GLN A 611 22.84 0.15 8.55
C GLN A 611 22.09 1.35 9.14
N THR A 612 20.76 1.43 8.93
CA THR A 612 19.93 2.49 9.52
C THR A 612 19.86 2.38 11.05
N VAL A 613 19.70 1.17 11.59
CA VAL A 613 19.67 0.94 13.05
C VAL A 613 21.01 1.31 13.70
N HIS A 614 22.12 0.88 13.12
CA HIS A 614 23.46 1.25 13.59
C HIS A 614 23.74 2.77 13.46
N HIS A 615 23.31 3.41 12.37
CA HIS A 615 23.47 4.86 12.18
C HIS A 615 22.62 5.70 13.14
N ASN A 616 21.40 5.25 13.45
CA ASN A 616 20.56 5.90 14.46
C ASN A 616 21.16 5.78 15.87
N ALA A 617 21.89 4.69 16.13
CA ALA A 617 22.60 4.40 17.38
C ALA A 617 21.68 4.55 18.61
N TYR A 618 20.57 3.82 18.64
CA TYR A 618 19.55 3.93 19.71
C TYR A 618 20.09 3.68 21.12
N GLN A 619 21.17 2.90 21.26
CA GLN A 619 21.89 2.71 22.53
C GLN A 619 22.52 4.02 23.06
N ASP A 620 22.71 5.03 22.20
CA ASP A 620 23.33 6.33 22.46
C ASP A 620 22.37 7.52 22.34
N ASP A 621 21.09 7.27 22.00
CA ASP A 621 20.02 8.26 22.04
C ASP A 621 19.78 8.71 23.51
N PRO A 622 19.92 10.02 23.83
CA PRO A 622 19.77 10.50 25.20
C PRO A 622 18.34 10.37 25.73
N TYR A 623 17.32 10.39 24.85
CA TYR A 623 15.93 10.17 25.25
C TYR A 623 15.67 8.68 25.51
N ALA A 624 16.24 7.78 24.71
CA ALA A 624 16.16 6.33 24.99
C ALA A 624 16.87 5.98 26.31
N LYS A 625 18.06 6.55 26.56
CA LYS A 625 18.80 6.42 27.85
C LYS A 625 18.00 6.96 29.03
N GLU A 626 17.44 8.16 28.91
CA GLU A 626 16.62 8.77 29.97
C GLU A 626 15.41 7.89 30.30
N PHE A 627 14.72 7.36 29.30
CA PHE A 627 13.54 6.52 29.51
C PHE A 627 13.88 5.07 29.88
N GLY A 628 15.14 4.65 29.77
CA GLY A 628 15.59 3.28 30.08
C GLY A 628 15.26 2.25 28.98
N ILE A 629 14.96 2.70 27.77
CA ILE A 629 14.60 1.84 26.64
C ILE A 629 15.87 1.30 25.98
N LYS A 630 16.06 -0.01 25.95
CA LYS A 630 17.16 -0.68 25.22
C LYS A 630 16.64 -1.34 23.96
N ILE A 631 17.33 -1.13 22.83
CA ILE A 631 16.96 -1.69 21.51
C ILE A 631 18.04 -2.68 21.07
N SER A 632 17.64 -3.89 20.68
CA SER A 632 18.51 -4.87 20.02
C SER A 632 18.90 -4.40 18.62
N GLU A 633 20.19 -4.40 18.28
CA GLU A 633 20.65 -4.17 16.90
C GLU A 633 20.37 -5.36 15.95
N LYS A 634 20.02 -6.53 16.51
CA LYS A 634 19.77 -7.75 15.74
C LYS A 634 18.29 -7.87 15.33
N LEU A 635 18.08 -8.18 14.05
CA LEU A 635 16.79 -8.57 13.48
C LEU A 635 16.21 -9.78 14.21
N ALA A 636 14.89 -9.78 14.46
CA ALA A 636 14.19 -10.89 15.06
C ALA A 636 14.27 -12.14 14.15
N SER A 637 14.89 -13.20 14.67
CA SER A 637 14.86 -14.53 14.06
C SER A 637 13.59 -15.27 14.50
N VAL A 638 12.76 -15.66 13.54
CA VAL A 638 11.40 -16.17 13.75
C VAL A 638 11.22 -17.55 13.12
N GLU A 639 10.56 -18.46 13.85
CA GLU A 639 10.14 -19.75 13.30
C GLU A 639 8.94 -19.52 12.36
N ALA A 640 9.06 -20.04 11.14
CA ALA A 640 8.06 -19.94 10.09
C ALA A 640 7.78 -21.32 9.50
N ARG A 641 6.71 -21.44 8.72
CA ARG A 641 6.37 -22.66 7.97
C ARG A 641 6.10 -22.30 6.51
N ILE A 642 6.56 -23.13 5.58
CA ILE A 642 6.21 -23.02 4.17
C ILE A 642 5.03 -23.96 3.91
N LEU A 643 3.83 -23.38 3.83
CA LEU A 643 2.61 -24.11 3.47
C LEU A 643 2.74 -24.72 2.07
N PRO A 644 2.24 -25.94 1.84
CA PRO A 644 2.28 -26.55 0.52
C PRO A 644 1.43 -25.75 -0.48
N ALA A 645 1.83 -25.76 -1.75
CA ALA A 645 0.95 -25.31 -2.83
C ALA A 645 -0.18 -26.35 -3.03
N PRO A 646 -1.43 -25.93 -3.25
CA PRO A 646 -2.53 -26.85 -3.52
C PRO A 646 -2.41 -27.49 -4.91
N TRP A 647 -3.02 -28.66 -5.08
CA TRP A 647 -3.23 -29.24 -6.41
C TRP A 647 -4.38 -28.55 -7.13
N LEU A 648 -4.10 -28.12 -8.36
CA LEU A 648 -5.02 -27.38 -9.22
C LEU A 648 -5.59 -28.29 -10.33
N LYS A 649 -6.92 -28.36 -10.42
CA LYS A 649 -7.63 -29.15 -11.43
C LYS A 649 -7.95 -28.31 -12.67
N TYR A 650 -7.63 -28.88 -13.82
CA TYR A 650 -7.93 -28.44 -15.17
C TYR A 650 -8.80 -29.49 -15.88
N HIS A 651 -9.31 -29.19 -17.08
CA HIS A 651 -10.26 -30.05 -17.78
C HIS A 651 -9.62 -31.36 -18.29
N ASP A 652 -10.33 -32.47 -18.17
CA ASP A 652 -9.79 -33.82 -18.41
C ASP A 652 -9.47 -34.14 -19.88
N THR A 653 -9.80 -33.25 -20.84
CA THR A 653 -9.32 -33.30 -22.24
C THR A 653 -8.04 -32.48 -22.48
N GLY A 654 -7.45 -31.91 -21.43
CA GLY A 654 -6.05 -31.45 -21.43
C GLY A 654 -5.08 -32.63 -21.38
N ARG A 655 -3.84 -32.41 -21.89
CA ARG A 655 -2.73 -33.36 -21.73
C ARG A 655 -2.20 -33.37 -20.29
N GLU A 656 -2.28 -32.23 -19.61
CA GLU A 656 -2.03 -32.07 -18.18
C GLU A 656 -3.37 -31.70 -17.51
N LYS A 657 -3.88 -32.60 -16.67
CA LYS A 657 -5.22 -32.49 -16.05
C LYS A 657 -5.15 -31.91 -14.64
N ASP A 658 -4.12 -32.29 -13.90
CA ASP A 658 -3.87 -31.86 -12.53
C ASP A 658 -2.48 -31.22 -12.48
N CYS A 659 -2.35 -30.07 -11.84
CA CYS A 659 -1.12 -29.28 -11.82
C CYS A 659 -0.73 -28.93 -10.38
N LEU A 660 0.55 -29.13 -10.04
CA LEU A 660 1.13 -28.66 -8.78
C LEU A 660 2.03 -27.43 -9.06
N PRO A 661 1.62 -26.22 -8.61
CA PRO A 661 2.40 -25.00 -8.79
C PRO A 661 3.80 -25.09 -8.17
N ARG A 662 4.81 -24.57 -8.86
CA ARG A 662 6.20 -24.51 -8.38
C ARG A 662 6.57 -23.07 -8.05
N VAL A 663 6.98 -22.81 -6.80
CA VAL A 663 7.32 -21.46 -6.32
C VAL A 663 6.23 -20.44 -6.70
N GLY A 664 4.99 -20.77 -6.33
CA GLY A 664 3.80 -19.94 -6.56
C GLY A 664 3.42 -19.73 -8.03
N GLN A 665 3.95 -20.51 -8.98
CA GLN A 665 3.85 -20.27 -10.42
C GLN A 665 3.54 -21.54 -11.22
N TRP A 666 2.74 -21.38 -12.28
CA TRP A 666 2.47 -22.39 -13.30
C TRP A 666 2.13 -21.71 -14.63
N ASN A 667 1.70 -22.46 -15.64
CA ASN A 667 1.27 -21.91 -16.93
C ASN A 667 0.18 -22.79 -17.58
N MET A 668 -0.48 -22.26 -18.61
CA MET A 668 -1.54 -22.93 -19.37
C MET A 668 -1.04 -23.95 -20.42
N MET A 669 0.27 -24.20 -20.56
CA MET A 669 0.75 -25.18 -21.54
C MET A 669 0.22 -26.58 -21.19
N ASN A 670 -0.15 -27.35 -22.22
CA ASN A 670 -0.76 -28.68 -22.13
C ASN A 670 -2.12 -28.77 -21.40
N LYS A 671 -2.69 -27.65 -20.92
CA LYS A 671 -3.93 -27.61 -20.13
C LYS A 671 -5.09 -27.02 -20.92
N LYS A 672 -6.31 -27.35 -20.49
CA LYS A 672 -7.56 -26.67 -20.87
C LYS A 672 -8.28 -26.21 -19.62
N MET A 673 -8.83 -25.00 -19.64
CA MET A 673 -9.53 -24.37 -18.51
C MET A 673 -10.63 -25.29 -17.98
N PHE A 674 -10.76 -25.41 -16.65
CA PHE A 674 -11.64 -26.39 -16.01
C PHE A 674 -13.09 -26.35 -16.51
N HIS A 675 -13.62 -25.16 -16.78
CA HIS A 675 -14.86 -24.97 -17.53
C HIS A 675 -14.65 -23.83 -18.54
N GLY A 676 -14.64 -24.17 -19.83
CA GLY A 676 -14.65 -23.18 -20.91
C GLY A 676 -16.00 -22.51 -21.03
N GLY A 677 -16.03 -21.17 -20.98
CA GLY A 677 -17.20 -20.39 -21.34
C GLY A 677 -17.45 -20.37 -22.85
N LYS A 678 -18.66 -19.97 -23.22
CA LYS A 678 -19.12 -19.88 -24.61
C LYS A 678 -19.04 -18.42 -25.11
N VAL A 679 -18.58 -18.24 -26.34
CA VAL A 679 -18.54 -16.96 -27.07
C VAL A 679 -18.81 -17.26 -28.54
N HIS A 680 -20.07 -17.31 -28.92
CA HIS A 680 -20.50 -17.51 -30.30
C HIS A 680 -20.57 -16.20 -31.07
N ASN A 681 -21.03 -15.13 -30.42
CA ASN A 681 -21.41 -13.88 -31.02
C ASN A 681 -20.55 -12.73 -30.46
N TRP A 682 -19.52 -12.31 -31.19
CA TRP A 682 -18.61 -11.25 -30.77
C TRP A 682 -18.24 -10.31 -31.93
N THR A 683 -17.66 -9.15 -31.60
CA THR A 683 -17.08 -8.20 -32.57
C THR A 683 -15.91 -7.43 -31.97
N CYS A 684 -15.22 -6.62 -32.78
CA CYS A 684 -14.12 -5.77 -32.36
C CYS A 684 -14.35 -4.31 -32.74
N ILE A 685 -13.97 -3.37 -31.85
CA ILE A 685 -13.79 -1.95 -32.18
C ILE A 685 -12.32 -1.57 -31.94
N ASN A 686 -11.74 -0.83 -32.87
CA ASN A 686 -10.38 -0.32 -32.82
C ASN A 686 -10.40 1.21 -32.68
N PHE A 687 -9.93 1.73 -31.56
CA PHE A 687 -9.74 3.16 -31.31
C PHE A 687 -8.32 3.65 -31.59
N SER A 688 -7.44 2.79 -32.14
CA SER A 688 -6.04 3.09 -32.42
C SER A 688 -5.80 3.32 -33.90
N ARG A 689 -5.59 4.60 -34.27
CA ARG A 689 -5.35 5.05 -35.67
C ARG A 689 -4.17 4.34 -36.34
N ASN A 690 -3.22 3.84 -35.58
CA ASN A 690 -2.01 3.20 -36.11
C ASN A 690 -2.19 1.70 -36.39
N VAL A 691 -3.30 1.09 -35.93
CA VAL A 691 -3.62 -0.32 -36.19
C VAL A 691 -4.53 -0.41 -37.41
N GLN A 692 -4.03 -1.04 -38.48
CA GLN A 692 -4.79 -1.29 -39.71
C GLN A 692 -5.77 -2.47 -39.53
N ASP A 693 -6.88 -2.47 -40.26
CA ASP A 693 -7.95 -3.47 -40.18
C ASP A 693 -7.45 -4.92 -40.32
N ASN A 694 -6.55 -5.20 -41.26
CA ASN A 694 -5.97 -6.55 -41.44
C ASN A 694 -5.20 -7.01 -40.19
N MET A 695 -4.53 -6.09 -39.50
CA MET A 695 -3.80 -6.36 -38.25
C MET A 695 -4.76 -6.55 -37.07
N ALA A 696 -5.85 -5.77 -37.01
CA ALA A 696 -6.91 -5.95 -36.03
C ALA A 696 -7.61 -7.31 -36.20
N ARG A 697 -7.94 -7.71 -37.44
CA ARG A 697 -8.52 -9.02 -37.79
C ARG A 697 -7.58 -10.15 -37.37
N GLY A 698 -6.31 -10.11 -37.79
CA GLY A 698 -5.32 -11.15 -37.45
C GLY A 698 -5.11 -11.31 -35.95
N PHE A 699 -5.01 -10.20 -35.20
CA PHE A 699 -4.92 -10.23 -33.74
C PHE A 699 -6.16 -10.86 -33.07
N CYS A 700 -7.36 -10.53 -33.55
CA CYS A 700 -8.59 -11.08 -32.98
C CYS A 700 -8.74 -12.57 -33.30
N HIS A 701 -8.41 -13.01 -34.52
CA HIS A 701 -8.42 -14.43 -34.89
C HIS A 701 -7.41 -15.23 -34.04
N GLU A 702 -6.19 -14.75 -33.83
CA GLU A 702 -5.19 -15.41 -32.97
C GLU A 702 -5.61 -15.44 -31.48
N LEU A 703 -6.32 -14.42 -31.00
CA LEU A 703 -6.92 -14.43 -29.66
C LEU A 703 -8.08 -15.44 -29.56
N ALA A 704 -8.93 -15.54 -30.59
CA ALA A 704 -10.00 -16.54 -30.68
C ALA A 704 -9.44 -17.98 -30.72
N GLN A 705 -8.41 -18.22 -31.54
CA GLN A 705 -7.65 -19.48 -31.56
C GLN A 705 -7.09 -19.81 -30.17
N MET A 706 -6.47 -18.85 -29.48
CA MET A 706 -5.96 -19.07 -28.12
C MET A 706 -7.07 -19.43 -27.12
N CYS A 707 -8.26 -18.84 -27.24
CA CYS A 707 -9.42 -19.21 -26.43
C CYS A 707 -9.85 -20.66 -26.70
N ARG A 708 -9.97 -21.07 -27.96
CA ARG A 708 -10.29 -22.46 -28.35
C ARG A 708 -9.24 -23.47 -27.88
N ILE A 709 -7.96 -23.17 -28.08
CA ILE A 709 -6.82 -23.99 -27.63
C ILE A 709 -6.88 -24.17 -26.10
N SER A 710 -7.20 -23.11 -25.38
CA SER A 710 -7.36 -23.12 -23.92
C SER A 710 -8.64 -23.81 -23.44
N GLY A 711 -9.50 -24.30 -24.33
CA GLY A 711 -10.71 -25.07 -23.99
C GLY A 711 -12.02 -24.29 -23.97
N MET A 712 -12.07 -23.04 -24.44
CA MET A 712 -13.31 -22.30 -24.61
C MET A 712 -14.05 -22.69 -25.90
N GLU A 713 -15.37 -22.56 -25.89
CA GLU A 713 -16.20 -22.66 -27.09
C GLU A 713 -16.33 -21.26 -27.71
N PHE A 714 -15.43 -20.93 -28.64
CA PHE A 714 -15.22 -19.57 -29.13
C PHE A 714 -15.23 -19.54 -30.67
N SER A 715 -16.12 -18.74 -31.27
CA SER A 715 -16.19 -18.52 -32.73
C SER A 715 -14.92 -17.83 -33.25
N LEU A 716 -14.29 -18.38 -34.30
CA LEU A 716 -13.06 -17.79 -34.86
C LEU A 716 -13.30 -16.45 -35.56
N GLU A 717 -14.45 -16.30 -36.21
CA GLU A 717 -14.82 -15.09 -36.93
C GLU A 717 -15.88 -14.30 -36.15
N PRO A 718 -15.84 -12.96 -36.18
CA PRO A 718 -16.83 -12.11 -35.53
C PRO A 718 -18.12 -11.99 -36.34
N VAL A 719 -19.23 -11.63 -35.67
CA VAL A 719 -20.54 -11.34 -36.30
C VAL A 719 -20.46 -10.14 -37.24
N LEU A 720 -19.58 -9.19 -36.94
CA LEU A 720 -19.32 -7.98 -37.73
C LEU A 720 -17.81 -7.74 -37.81
N PRO A 721 -17.27 -7.34 -38.98
CA PRO A 721 -15.84 -7.07 -39.15
C PRO A 721 -15.37 -5.94 -38.22
N PRO A 722 -14.10 -5.95 -37.77
CA PRO A 722 -13.58 -4.93 -36.87
C PRO A 722 -13.79 -3.50 -37.37
N LEU A 723 -14.34 -2.63 -36.52
CA LEU A 723 -14.63 -1.23 -36.84
C LEU A 723 -13.50 -0.32 -36.34
N PHE A 724 -12.90 0.50 -37.20
CA PHE A 724 -12.13 1.65 -36.73
C PHE A 724 -13.05 2.81 -36.31
N SER A 725 -12.75 3.44 -35.18
CA SER A 725 -13.39 4.70 -34.76
C SER A 725 -12.39 5.59 -34.02
N ARG A 726 -12.72 6.88 -33.85
CA ARG A 726 -11.87 7.82 -33.10
C ARG A 726 -12.24 7.83 -31.61
N PRO A 727 -11.30 8.00 -30.68
CA PRO A 727 -11.57 8.05 -29.24
C PRO A 727 -12.71 8.99 -28.83
N GLU A 728 -12.82 10.15 -29.49
CA GLU A 728 -13.81 11.19 -29.20
C GLU A 728 -15.25 10.77 -29.59
N GLN A 729 -15.39 9.66 -30.33
CA GLN A 729 -16.67 9.11 -30.77
C GLN A 729 -17.05 7.82 -30.01
N VAL A 730 -16.38 7.50 -28.90
CA VAL A 730 -16.53 6.24 -28.15
C VAL A 730 -17.99 5.85 -27.89
N GLU A 731 -18.82 6.78 -27.42
CA GLU A 731 -20.23 6.47 -27.12
C GLU A 731 -21.04 6.12 -28.37
N ARG A 732 -20.91 6.93 -29.43
CA ARG A 732 -21.56 6.67 -30.72
C ARG A 732 -21.08 5.37 -31.34
N ALA A 733 -19.77 5.08 -31.27
CA ALA A 733 -19.19 3.85 -31.80
C ALA A 733 -19.71 2.60 -31.05
N LEU A 734 -19.78 2.65 -29.72
CA LEU A 734 -20.31 1.57 -28.89
C LEU A 734 -21.81 1.37 -29.13
N LYS A 735 -22.60 2.44 -29.08
CA LYS A 735 -24.06 2.38 -29.28
C LYS A 735 -24.39 1.89 -30.70
N ASN A 736 -23.77 2.43 -31.75
CA ASN A 736 -24.01 1.98 -33.12
C ASN A 736 -23.64 0.50 -33.31
N ARG A 737 -22.43 0.08 -32.94
CA ARG A 737 -21.98 -1.32 -33.11
C ARG A 737 -22.80 -2.31 -32.28
N TYR A 738 -23.33 -1.89 -31.13
CA TYR A 738 -24.27 -2.71 -30.36
C TYR A 738 -25.59 -2.94 -31.10
N HIS A 739 -26.21 -1.89 -31.66
CA HIS A 739 -27.44 -2.04 -32.44
C HIS A 739 -27.20 -2.77 -33.78
N GLU A 740 -26.08 -2.53 -34.46
CA GLU A 740 -25.68 -3.29 -35.66
C GLU A 740 -25.61 -4.80 -35.37
N ALA A 741 -25.03 -5.20 -34.23
CA ALA A 741 -24.97 -6.59 -33.81
C ALA A 741 -26.36 -7.16 -33.44
N LEU A 742 -27.16 -6.42 -32.66
CA LEU A 742 -28.50 -6.86 -32.27
C LEU A 742 -29.48 -6.96 -33.44
N ASN A 743 -29.35 -6.13 -34.48
CA ASN A 743 -30.18 -6.24 -35.68
C ASN A 743 -29.94 -7.56 -36.45
N ILE A 744 -28.74 -8.15 -36.33
CA ILE A 744 -28.39 -9.45 -36.92
C ILE A 744 -28.79 -10.61 -35.99
N LEU A 745 -28.56 -10.45 -34.69
CA LEU A 745 -28.69 -11.52 -33.68
C LEU A 745 -30.11 -11.66 -33.10
N GLY A 746 -30.83 -10.54 -32.92
CA GLY A 746 -32.17 -10.47 -32.35
C GLY A 746 -33.22 -11.30 -33.10
N PRO A 747 -33.32 -11.22 -34.44
CA PRO A 747 -34.21 -12.08 -35.23
C PRO A 747 -33.91 -13.59 -35.12
N GLN A 748 -32.74 -13.95 -34.59
CA GLN A 748 -32.31 -15.33 -34.36
C GLN A 748 -32.40 -15.75 -32.88
N GLY A 749 -32.92 -14.90 -32.00
CA GLY A 749 -32.96 -15.13 -30.54
C GLY A 749 -31.59 -15.21 -29.88
N LYS A 750 -30.54 -14.62 -30.49
CA LYS A 750 -29.15 -14.75 -30.02
C LYS A 750 -28.70 -13.55 -29.19
N GLU A 751 -27.97 -13.82 -28.10
CA GLU A 751 -27.31 -12.78 -27.30
C GLU A 751 -25.97 -12.33 -27.91
N PHE A 752 -25.48 -11.17 -27.48
CA PHE A 752 -24.19 -10.59 -27.91
C PHE A 752 -23.15 -10.75 -26.78
N ASP A 753 -22.32 -11.79 -26.89
CA ASP A 753 -21.53 -12.35 -25.78
C ASP A 753 -20.33 -11.48 -25.37
N LEU A 754 -19.64 -10.85 -26.33
CA LEU A 754 -18.33 -10.22 -26.09
C LEU A 754 -18.00 -9.10 -27.08
N LEU A 755 -17.54 -7.96 -26.55
CA LEU A 755 -16.84 -6.93 -27.30
C LEU A 755 -15.33 -6.95 -27.02
N ILE A 756 -14.54 -7.23 -28.06
CA ILE A 756 -13.09 -7.00 -28.06
C ILE A 756 -12.83 -5.53 -28.39
N VAL A 757 -11.87 -4.89 -27.73
CA VAL A 757 -11.53 -3.50 -28.00
C VAL A 757 -10.02 -3.30 -28.12
N ILE A 758 -9.55 -2.69 -29.19
CA ILE A 758 -8.16 -2.24 -29.33
C ILE A 758 -8.08 -0.76 -28.92
N LEU A 759 -7.25 -0.46 -27.92
CA LEU A 759 -7.05 0.89 -27.39
C LEU A 759 -5.62 1.40 -27.68
N PRO A 760 -5.42 2.71 -27.86
CA PRO A 760 -4.09 3.31 -27.86
C PRO A 760 -3.40 3.13 -26.48
N ASP A 761 -2.07 3.10 -26.47
CA ASP A 761 -1.30 2.81 -25.26
C ASP A 761 -1.43 3.89 -24.17
N ASN A 762 -1.51 5.16 -24.57
CA ASN A 762 -2.10 6.23 -23.76
C ASN A 762 -3.55 6.43 -24.24
N ASN A 763 -4.52 6.32 -23.34
CA ASN A 763 -5.95 6.33 -23.65
C ASN A 763 -6.79 7.31 -22.78
N GLY A 764 -6.20 8.05 -21.84
CA GLY A 764 -6.92 9.08 -21.07
C GLY A 764 -8.20 8.56 -20.40
N SER A 765 -9.34 9.21 -20.66
CA SER A 765 -10.65 8.79 -20.15
C SER A 765 -11.26 7.60 -20.91
N LEU A 766 -10.83 7.32 -22.14
CA LEU A 766 -11.46 6.38 -23.08
C LEU A 766 -11.73 4.99 -22.48
N TYR A 767 -10.80 4.48 -21.67
CA TYR A 767 -11.00 3.20 -20.98
C TYR A 767 -12.15 3.27 -19.97
N GLY A 768 -12.25 4.37 -19.23
CA GLY A 768 -13.31 4.61 -18.24
C GLY A 768 -14.66 4.84 -18.88
N ASP A 769 -14.73 5.72 -19.88
CA ASP A 769 -15.96 5.99 -20.64
C ASP A 769 -16.52 4.73 -21.29
N LEU A 770 -15.65 3.95 -21.95
CA LEU A 770 -16.03 2.67 -22.53
C LEU A 770 -16.51 1.68 -21.46
N LYS A 771 -15.87 1.66 -20.28
CA LYS A 771 -16.28 0.75 -19.20
C LYS A 771 -17.59 1.15 -18.54
N ARG A 772 -17.87 2.44 -18.37
CA ARG A 772 -19.20 2.94 -17.99
C ARG A 772 -20.24 2.48 -19.02
N ILE A 773 -20.15 2.97 -20.25
CA ILE A 773 -21.17 2.75 -21.30
C ILE A 773 -21.43 1.26 -21.57
N CYS A 774 -20.38 0.42 -21.60
CA CYS A 774 -20.55 -1.03 -21.71
C CYS A 774 -21.33 -1.63 -20.52
N GLU A 775 -20.99 -1.28 -19.28
CA GLU A 775 -21.38 -2.06 -18.10
C GLU A 775 -22.63 -1.49 -17.39
N THR A 776 -22.94 -0.21 -17.59
CA THR A 776 -24.13 0.50 -17.07
C THR A 776 -25.23 0.67 -18.12
N ASP A 777 -24.86 1.02 -19.37
CA ASP A 777 -25.85 1.48 -20.36
C ASP A 777 -26.28 0.35 -21.30
N LEU A 778 -25.32 -0.40 -21.84
CA LEU A 778 -25.54 -1.46 -22.83
C LEU A 778 -25.68 -2.86 -22.21
N GLY A 779 -24.98 -3.15 -21.12
CA GLY A 779 -24.89 -4.50 -20.56
C GLY A 779 -23.93 -5.43 -21.32
N LEU A 780 -22.93 -4.86 -21.97
CA LEU A 780 -22.03 -5.55 -22.88
C LEU A 780 -20.71 -5.95 -22.17
N VAL A 781 -20.43 -7.24 -22.10
CA VAL A 781 -19.16 -7.74 -21.58
C VAL A 781 -18.02 -7.34 -22.53
N SER A 782 -17.01 -6.61 -22.03
CA SER A 782 -15.92 -6.11 -22.88
C SER A 782 -14.49 -6.40 -22.37
N GLN A 783 -13.60 -6.67 -23.33
CA GLN A 783 -12.18 -6.96 -23.11
C GLN A 783 -11.28 -6.07 -23.95
N CYS A 784 -10.65 -5.10 -23.28
CA CYS A 784 -9.74 -4.14 -23.89
C CYS A 784 -8.31 -4.68 -23.99
N CYS A 785 -7.64 -4.40 -25.11
CA CYS A 785 -6.26 -4.77 -25.42
C CYS A 785 -5.49 -3.53 -25.88
N LEU A 786 -4.26 -3.33 -25.40
CA LEU A 786 -3.44 -2.18 -25.77
C LEU A 786 -2.69 -2.42 -27.09
N THR A 787 -2.54 -1.35 -27.87
CA THR A 787 -1.93 -1.33 -29.21
C THR A 787 -0.54 -2.01 -29.26
N LYS A 788 0.33 -1.81 -28.26
CA LYS A 788 1.63 -2.52 -28.16
C LYS A 788 1.52 -4.04 -28.19
N HIS A 789 0.41 -4.62 -27.75
CA HIS A 789 0.19 -6.07 -27.74
C HIS A 789 -0.48 -6.59 -29.03
N VAL A 790 -1.02 -5.70 -29.86
CA VAL A 790 -1.43 -5.98 -31.24
C VAL A 790 -0.17 -6.04 -32.12
N PHE A 791 0.68 -5.00 -32.06
CA PHE A 791 1.96 -4.98 -32.80
C PHE A 791 2.96 -6.05 -32.34
N ARG A 792 3.04 -6.33 -31.02
CA ARG A 792 3.95 -7.32 -30.44
C ARG A 792 3.17 -8.42 -29.72
N MET A 793 2.33 -9.10 -30.49
CA MET A 793 1.55 -10.26 -30.06
C MET A 793 2.45 -11.37 -29.50
N SER A 794 2.06 -11.98 -28.38
CA SER A 794 2.77 -13.12 -27.79
C SER A 794 1.80 -14.13 -27.18
N LYS A 795 2.10 -15.42 -27.31
CA LYS A 795 1.23 -16.51 -26.85
C LYS A 795 0.92 -16.42 -25.34
N GLN A 796 1.88 -15.96 -24.54
CA GLN A 796 1.68 -15.74 -23.09
C GLN A 796 0.75 -14.55 -22.79
N TYR A 797 0.77 -13.49 -23.58
CA TYR A 797 -0.21 -12.40 -23.46
C TYR A 797 -1.60 -12.88 -23.85
N LEU A 798 -1.74 -13.54 -25.00
CA LEU A 798 -3.03 -14.07 -25.48
C LEU A 798 -3.64 -15.04 -24.46
N ALA A 799 -2.86 -15.96 -23.88
CA ALA A 799 -3.33 -16.87 -22.84
C ALA A 799 -3.81 -16.13 -21.58
N ASN A 800 -3.10 -15.07 -21.15
CA ASN A 800 -3.53 -14.24 -20.03
C ASN A 800 -4.79 -13.41 -20.32
N VAL A 801 -5.01 -13.02 -21.59
CA VAL A 801 -6.28 -12.39 -22.01
C VAL A 801 -7.40 -13.41 -22.07
N ALA A 802 -7.18 -14.62 -22.61
CA ALA A 802 -8.16 -15.70 -22.62
C ALA A 802 -8.64 -16.05 -21.19
N LEU A 803 -7.73 -16.13 -20.21
CA LEU A 803 -8.08 -16.32 -18.80
C LEU A 803 -9.05 -15.25 -18.26
N LYS A 804 -8.89 -14.00 -18.69
CA LYS A 804 -9.79 -12.88 -18.34
C LYS A 804 -11.13 -12.95 -19.07
N ILE A 805 -11.14 -13.36 -20.34
CA ILE A 805 -12.38 -13.53 -21.12
C ILE A 805 -13.22 -14.65 -20.50
N ASN A 806 -12.62 -15.80 -20.22
CA ASN A 806 -13.33 -16.98 -19.75
C ASN A 806 -14.22 -16.72 -18.52
N VAL A 807 -13.67 -16.09 -17.46
CA VAL A 807 -14.46 -15.77 -16.25
C VAL A 807 -15.43 -14.60 -16.41
N LYS A 808 -15.25 -13.75 -17.43
CA LYS A 808 -16.22 -12.72 -17.82
C LYS A 808 -17.43 -13.29 -18.55
N VAL A 809 -17.31 -14.47 -19.17
CA VAL A 809 -18.42 -15.20 -19.80
C VAL A 809 -18.82 -16.46 -19.01
N GLY A 810 -18.67 -16.41 -17.68
CA GLY A 810 -19.15 -17.44 -16.75
C GLY A 810 -18.36 -18.77 -16.72
N GLY A 811 -17.21 -18.84 -17.39
CA GLY A 811 -16.26 -19.96 -17.32
C GLY A 811 -15.52 -20.05 -15.98
N ARG A 812 -14.75 -21.13 -15.79
CA ARG A 812 -13.87 -21.37 -14.63
C ARG A 812 -12.49 -21.79 -15.12
N ASN A 813 -11.44 -21.07 -14.71
CA ASN A 813 -10.09 -21.29 -15.23
C ASN A 813 -9.44 -22.54 -14.66
N THR A 814 -9.54 -22.73 -13.35
CA THR A 814 -9.03 -23.86 -12.57
C THR A 814 -9.84 -23.96 -11.29
N VAL A 815 -9.89 -25.13 -10.65
CA VAL A 815 -10.46 -25.32 -9.30
C VAL A 815 -9.46 -26.04 -8.39
N LEU A 816 -9.68 -26.03 -7.07
CA LEU A 816 -8.86 -26.79 -6.13
C LEU A 816 -9.27 -28.28 -6.16
N VAL A 817 -8.31 -29.20 -6.25
CA VAL A 817 -8.60 -30.66 -6.17
C VAL A 817 -9.25 -31.01 -4.82
N ASP A 818 -8.86 -30.31 -3.75
CA ASP A 818 -9.44 -30.49 -2.42
C ASP A 818 -10.87 -29.98 -2.29
N ALA A 819 -11.33 -29.05 -3.14
CA ALA A 819 -12.74 -28.66 -3.18
C ALA A 819 -13.60 -29.78 -3.79
N LEU A 820 -13.15 -30.33 -4.93
CA LEU A 820 -13.85 -31.42 -5.63
C LEU A 820 -13.94 -32.70 -4.77
N THR A 821 -12.89 -32.99 -4.00
CA THR A 821 -12.86 -34.12 -3.06
C THR A 821 -13.45 -33.79 -1.67
N ARG A 822 -14.03 -32.60 -1.50
CA ARG A 822 -14.61 -32.06 -0.25
C ARG A 822 -13.69 -32.09 0.98
N ARG A 823 -12.39 -31.89 0.79
CA ARG A 823 -11.35 -31.92 1.84
C ARG A 823 -10.94 -30.55 2.38
N ILE A 824 -11.54 -29.44 1.94
CA ILE A 824 -11.23 -28.11 2.51
C ILE A 824 -11.95 -27.97 3.87
N PRO A 825 -11.22 -27.86 5.01
CA PRO A 825 -11.83 -27.81 6.34
C PRO A 825 -12.68 -26.56 6.53
N LEU A 826 -13.84 -26.73 7.20
CA LEU A 826 -14.81 -25.65 7.47
C LEU A 826 -15.24 -24.87 6.20
N VAL A 827 -15.24 -25.53 5.04
CA VAL A 827 -15.65 -24.95 3.76
C VAL A 827 -16.42 -25.96 2.90
N SER A 828 -15.90 -27.17 2.71
CA SER A 828 -16.54 -28.18 1.86
C SER A 828 -17.46 -29.16 2.61
N ASP A 829 -17.55 -29.07 3.94
CA ASP A 829 -18.42 -29.91 4.78
C ASP A 829 -19.91 -29.56 4.63
N ARG A 830 -20.20 -28.27 4.43
CA ARG A 830 -21.55 -27.71 4.26
C ARG A 830 -21.52 -26.44 3.41
N PRO A 831 -22.63 -26.01 2.80
CA PRO A 831 -22.71 -24.79 2.00
C PRO A 831 -22.05 -23.60 2.72
N THR A 832 -20.94 -23.11 2.16
CA THR A 832 -20.13 -22.04 2.76
C THR A 832 -19.94 -20.94 1.71
N ILE A 833 -20.26 -19.71 2.09
CA ILE A 833 -20.04 -18.53 1.23
C ILE A 833 -18.82 -17.75 1.72
N ILE A 834 -17.92 -17.39 0.80
CA ILE A 834 -16.74 -16.57 1.08
C ILE A 834 -16.90 -15.19 0.45
N PHE A 835 -16.93 -14.17 1.30
CA PHE A 835 -17.00 -12.77 0.95
C PHE A 835 -15.61 -12.12 0.90
N GLY A 836 -15.51 -11.06 0.10
CA GLY A 836 -14.39 -10.12 0.11
C GLY A 836 -14.91 -8.70 0.08
N ALA A 837 -14.28 -7.79 0.81
CA ALA A 837 -14.68 -6.38 0.89
C ALA A 837 -13.48 -5.43 0.91
N ASP A 838 -13.63 -4.27 0.28
CA ASP A 838 -12.61 -3.20 0.18
C ASP A 838 -13.29 -1.83 0.11
N VAL A 839 -12.58 -0.78 0.56
CA VAL A 839 -12.97 0.62 0.40
C VAL A 839 -11.83 1.42 -0.23
N THR A 840 -12.07 1.90 -1.44
CA THR A 840 -11.14 2.78 -2.16
C THR A 840 -11.54 4.24 -1.92
N HIS A 841 -10.73 4.98 -1.16
CA HIS A 841 -10.82 6.43 -1.00
C HIS A 841 -10.33 7.22 -2.25
N PRO A 842 -10.69 8.50 -2.39
CA PRO A 842 -10.11 9.38 -3.41
C PRO A 842 -8.68 9.83 -3.05
N HIS A 843 -7.95 10.36 -4.03
CA HIS A 843 -6.56 10.76 -3.83
C HIS A 843 -6.42 11.94 -2.82
N PRO A 844 -5.24 12.13 -2.20
CA PRO A 844 -5.00 13.28 -1.33
C PRO A 844 -5.16 14.62 -2.08
N GLY A 845 -6.09 15.47 -1.62
CA GLY A 845 -6.45 16.74 -2.25
C GLY A 845 -7.66 16.71 -3.20
N GLU A 846 -8.31 15.55 -3.37
CA GLU A 846 -9.62 15.41 -4.03
C GLU A 846 -10.74 15.44 -2.98
N ASP A 847 -10.94 16.59 -2.33
CA ASP A 847 -11.71 16.68 -1.08
C ASP A 847 -13.25 16.57 -1.25
N THR A 848 -13.77 16.63 -2.49
CA THR A 848 -15.20 16.44 -2.82
C THR A 848 -15.56 15.01 -3.16
N SER A 849 -14.62 14.22 -3.71
CA SER A 849 -14.91 12.89 -4.25
C SER A 849 -15.40 11.91 -3.17
N PRO A 850 -16.47 11.12 -3.42
CA PRO A 850 -16.92 10.08 -2.49
C PRO A 850 -15.88 8.97 -2.31
N SER A 851 -16.00 8.17 -1.24
CA SER A 851 -15.35 6.85 -1.17
C SER A 851 -16.17 5.83 -1.96
N ILE A 852 -15.54 4.77 -2.44
CA ILE A 852 -16.26 3.65 -3.07
C ILE A 852 -15.99 2.38 -2.29
N ALA A 853 -17.05 1.76 -1.80
CA ALA A 853 -17.04 0.44 -1.22
C ALA A 853 -17.36 -0.61 -2.29
N ALA A 854 -16.75 -1.79 -2.17
CA ALA A 854 -17.08 -2.95 -2.96
C ALA A 854 -17.16 -4.20 -2.08
N VAL A 855 -18.11 -5.07 -2.40
CA VAL A 855 -18.27 -6.39 -1.77
C VAL A 855 -18.47 -7.43 -2.84
N VAL A 856 -17.70 -8.50 -2.77
CA VAL A 856 -17.84 -9.68 -3.61
C VAL A 856 -18.22 -10.89 -2.76
N ALA A 857 -18.86 -11.89 -3.37
CA ALA A 857 -19.08 -13.18 -2.74
C ALA A 857 -18.97 -14.33 -3.73
N SER A 858 -18.42 -15.46 -3.29
CA SER A 858 -18.39 -16.71 -4.04
C SER A 858 -19.78 -17.12 -4.52
N GLN A 859 -19.92 -17.68 -5.72
CA GLN A 859 -21.19 -18.08 -6.34
C GLN A 859 -21.24 -19.56 -6.75
N ASP A 860 -20.17 -20.31 -6.51
CA ASP A 860 -20.09 -21.76 -6.67
C ASP A 860 -19.55 -22.42 -5.39
N TRP A 861 -20.12 -23.57 -5.02
CA TRP A 861 -19.73 -24.37 -3.85
C TRP A 861 -19.81 -25.86 -4.24
N PRO A 862 -18.82 -26.70 -3.90
CA PRO A 862 -17.66 -26.40 -3.04
C PRO A 862 -16.48 -25.68 -3.72
N GLU A 863 -16.49 -25.42 -5.04
CA GLU A 863 -15.26 -25.02 -5.77
C GLU A 863 -14.77 -23.59 -5.50
N ILE A 864 -15.66 -22.63 -5.22
CA ILE A 864 -15.35 -21.26 -4.74
C ILE A 864 -14.39 -20.50 -5.69
N THR A 865 -14.77 -20.44 -6.96
CA THR A 865 -13.99 -19.83 -8.06
C THR A 865 -14.72 -18.72 -8.81
N LYS A 866 -16.06 -18.73 -8.82
CA LYS A 866 -16.91 -17.67 -9.39
C LYS A 866 -17.27 -16.67 -8.30
N TYR A 867 -17.23 -15.37 -8.60
CA TYR A 867 -17.58 -14.32 -7.64
C TYR A 867 -18.49 -13.26 -8.28
N ALA A 868 -19.67 -13.01 -7.70
CA ALA A 868 -20.46 -11.83 -8.00
C ALA A 868 -19.88 -10.63 -7.24
N GLY A 869 -20.08 -9.41 -7.74
CA GLY A 869 -19.56 -8.19 -7.13
C GLY A 869 -20.53 -7.04 -7.20
N LEU A 870 -20.75 -6.39 -6.05
CA LEU A 870 -21.54 -5.18 -5.89
C LEU A 870 -20.64 -4.02 -5.46
N VAL A 871 -21.05 -2.80 -5.80
CA VAL A 871 -20.28 -1.57 -5.57
C VAL A 871 -21.24 -0.46 -5.13
N CYS A 872 -20.79 0.42 -4.23
CA CYS A 872 -21.58 1.56 -3.76
C CYS A 872 -20.69 2.77 -3.48
N ALA A 873 -21.21 3.99 -3.71
CA ALA A 873 -20.56 5.22 -3.31
C ALA A 873 -21.01 5.61 -1.90
N GLN A 874 -20.06 6.04 -1.07
CA GLN A 874 -20.29 6.51 0.29
C GLN A 874 -19.48 7.78 0.59
N ALA A 875 -19.70 8.39 1.75
CA ALA A 875 -19.15 9.71 2.07
C ALA A 875 -17.61 9.81 1.93
N HIS A 876 -17.12 11.03 1.73
CA HIS A 876 -15.70 11.31 1.58
C HIS A 876 -14.90 10.75 2.77
N ARG A 877 -13.92 9.89 2.48
CA ARG A 877 -13.07 9.17 3.46
C ARG A 877 -13.81 8.33 4.53
N GLN A 878 -15.09 8.03 4.33
CA GLN A 878 -15.80 7.03 5.13
C GLN A 878 -15.22 5.63 4.89
N GLU A 879 -14.72 4.99 5.95
CA GLU A 879 -14.17 3.62 5.91
C GLU A 879 -15.22 2.53 6.13
N LEU A 880 -16.18 2.74 7.05
CA LEU A 880 -17.24 1.74 7.31
C LEU A 880 -18.14 1.57 6.09
N ILE A 881 -18.33 0.35 5.59
CA ILE A 881 -19.18 0.10 4.41
C ILE A 881 -20.65 0.28 4.79
N GLN A 882 -21.25 1.42 4.39
CA GLN A 882 -22.62 1.78 4.82
C GLN A 882 -23.70 0.87 4.20
N ASP A 883 -23.48 0.37 2.99
CA ASP A 883 -24.49 -0.37 2.22
C ASP A 883 -24.40 -1.90 2.37
N LEU A 884 -23.76 -2.41 3.43
CA LEU A 884 -23.75 -3.87 3.71
C LEU A 884 -25.17 -4.41 3.96
N PHE A 885 -25.94 -3.64 4.73
CA PHE A 885 -27.36 -3.83 4.98
C PHE A 885 -28.03 -2.47 5.09
N LYS A 886 -29.19 -2.30 4.45
CA LYS A 886 -30.00 -1.08 4.57
C LYS A 886 -31.48 -1.41 4.64
N VAL A 887 -32.23 -0.48 5.21
CA VAL A 887 -33.70 -0.47 5.20
C VAL A 887 -34.12 0.85 4.56
N TYR A 888 -35.08 0.81 3.64
CA TYR A 888 -35.62 1.99 2.98
C TYR A 888 -37.12 1.83 2.75
N GLN A 889 -37.84 2.95 2.66
CA GLN A 889 -39.25 2.93 2.26
C GLN A 889 -39.33 2.92 0.73
N ASP A 890 -39.97 1.89 0.19
CA ASP A 890 -40.39 1.77 -1.20
C ASP A 890 -41.84 2.27 -1.30
N PRO A 891 -42.19 3.23 -2.19
CA PRO A 891 -43.53 3.81 -2.27
C PRO A 891 -44.66 2.80 -2.55
N VAL A 892 -44.35 1.62 -3.09
CA VAL A 892 -45.33 0.57 -3.44
C VAL A 892 -45.23 -0.62 -2.48
N ARG A 893 -44.03 -0.93 -2.00
CA ARG A 893 -43.74 -2.14 -1.21
C ARG A 893 -43.56 -1.90 0.29
N GLY A 894 -43.67 -0.65 0.75
CA GLY A 894 -43.45 -0.26 2.13
C GLY A 894 -41.99 -0.44 2.55
N THR A 895 -41.76 -0.94 3.76
CA THR A 895 -40.41 -1.06 4.32
C THR A 895 -39.64 -2.23 3.69
N VAL A 896 -38.71 -1.93 2.78
CA VAL A 896 -37.89 -2.91 2.07
C VAL A 896 -36.49 -3.02 2.69
N THR A 897 -36.06 -4.26 2.95
CA THR A 897 -34.69 -4.59 3.35
C THR A 897 -33.82 -4.85 2.13
N GLY A 898 -32.58 -4.36 2.16
CA GLY A 898 -31.62 -4.41 1.06
C GLY A 898 -30.17 -4.40 1.56
N GLY A 899 -29.25 -4.13 0.65
CA GLY A 899 -27.81 -4.02 0.93
C GLY A 899 -27.00 -5.20 0.40
N MET A 900 -25.70 -4.99 0.29
CA MET A 900 -24.78 -5.81 -0.50
C MET A 900 -24.71 -7.27 0.01
N ILE A 901 -24.78 -7.49 1.33
CA ILE A 901 -24.76 -8.84 1.89
C ILE A 901 -26.03 -9.61 1.51
N ARG A 902 -27.20 -8.97 1.67
CA ARG A 902 -28.51 -9.58 1.40
C ARG A 902 -28.63 -10.04 -0.05
N GLU A 903 -28.27 -9.18 -1.00
CA GLU A 903 -28.36 -9.49 -2.43
C GLU A 903 -27.34 -10.56 -2.86
N LEU A 904 -26.14 -10.59 -2.27
CA LEU A 904 -25.14 -11.63 -2.54
C LEU A 904 -25.53 -13.00 -1.95
N LEU A 905 -26.24 -13.04 -0.81
CA LEU A 905 -26.83 -14.27 -0.25
C LEU A 905 -27.96 -14.81 -1.15
N ILE A 906 -28.85 -13.95 -1.66
CA ILE A 906 -29.88 -14.32 -2.64
C ILE A 906 -29.23 -14.85 -3.92
N SER A 907 -28.18 -14.17 -4.41
CA SER A 907 -27.42 -14.59 -5.59
C SER A 907 -26.79 -15.96 -5.41
N PHE A 908 -26.18 -16.25 -4.24
CA PHE A 908 -25.65 -17.57 -3.92
C PHE A 908 -26.73 -18.66 -3.95
N LYS A 909 -27.90 -18.43 -3.33
CA LYS A 909 -29.01 -19.38 -3.33
C LYS A 909 -29.54 -19.65 -4.75
N ARG A 910 -29.58 -18.63 -5.60
CA ARG A 910 -29.95 -18.74 -7.02
C ARG A 910 -28.89 -19.48 -7.85
N ALA A 911 -27.60 -19.30 -7.55
CA ALA A 911 -26.49 -19.86 -8.33
C ALA A 911 -26.13 -21.31 -7.95
N THR A 912 -26.33 -21.69 -6.68
CA THR A 912 -25.93 -23.00 -6.13
C THR A 912 -27.11 -23.92 -5.80
N GLY A 913 -28.33 -23.38 -5.70
CA GLY A 913 -29.48 -24.07 -5.12
C GLY A 913 -29.46 -24.14 -3.59
N GLU A 914 -28.37 -23.76 -2.92
CA GLU A 914 -28.14 -23.96 -1.48
C GLU A 914 -28.23 -22.67 -0.65
N LYS A 915 -28.65 -22.77 0.61
CA LYS A 915 -28.54 -21.63 1.56
C LYS A 915 -27.20 -21.74 2.29
N PRO A 916 -26.38 -20.67 2.37
CA PRO A 916 -25.15 -20.72 3.15
C PRO A 916 -25.43 -21.11 4.61
N GLN A 917 -24.70 -22.10 5.10
CA GLN A 917 -24.68 -22.53 6.50
C GLN A 917 -23.45 -22.01 7.25
N ARG A 918 -22.62 -21.20 6.57
CA ARG A 918 -21.39 -20.58 7.08
C ARG A 918 -21.01 -19.37 6.24
N ILE A 919 -20.51 -18.33 6.89
CA ILE A 919 -19.97 -17.11 6.25
C ILE A 919 -18.49 -16.96 6.64
N ILE A 920 -17.63 -16.71 5.65
CA ILE A 920 -16.24 -16.27 5.85
C ILE A 920 -16.09 -14.92 5.16
N PHE A 921 -15.59 -13.90 5.87
CA PHE A 921 -15.56 -12.52 5.39
C PHE A 921 -14.14 -11.95 5.45
N TYR A 922 -13.54 -11.65 4.30
CA TYR A 922 -12.21 -11.03 4.20
C TYR A 922 -12.30 -9.54 3.87
N ARG A 923 -11.76 -8.68 4.74
CA ARG A 923 -11.87 -7.21 4.65
C ARG A 923 -10.50 -6.54 4.46
N ASP A 924 -10.20 -6.01 3.28
CA ASP A 924 -8.98 -5.20 3.04
C ASP A 924 -9.16 -3.76 3.56
N GLY A 925 -8.08 -2.98 3.55
CA GLY A 925 -8.08 -1.52 3.77
C GLY A 925 -7.99 -1.04 5.23
N VAL A 926 -8.59 -1.77 6.17
CA VAL A 926 -8.84 -1.31 7.54
C VAL A 926 -7.56 -1.20 8.40
N SER A 927 -7.42 -0.10 9.15
CA SER A 927 -6.34 0.09 10.12
C SER A 927 -6.67 -0.44 11.52
N GLU A 928 -5.64 -0.79 12.31
CA GLU A 928 -5.79 -1.42 13.63
C GLU A 928 -6.66 -0.59 14.59
N GLY A 929 -6.51 0.74 14.57
CA GLY A 929 -7.32 1.67 15.37
C GLY A 929 -8.80 1.77 14.96
N GLN A 930 -9.22 1.06 13.91
CA GLN A 930 -10.61 1.00 13.43
C GLN A 930 -11.23 -0.41 13.60
N PHE A 931 -10.47 -1.42 14.05
CA PHE A 931 -10.92 -2.83 14.09
C PHE A 931 -12.23 -3.01 14.86
N TYR A 932 -12.35 -2.42 16.07
CA TYR A 932 -13.58 -2.51 16.86
C TYR A 932 -14.78 -1.84 16.17
N GLN A 933 -14.58 -0.68 15.52
CA GLN A 933 -15.64 0.06 14.86
C GLN A 933 -16.13 -0.67 13.59
N VAL A 934 -15.20 -1.24 12.82
CA VAL A 934 -15.50 -2.08 11.65
C VAL A 934 -16.20 -3.36 12.09
N LEU A 935 -15.70 -4.06 13.11
CA LEU A 935 -16.32 -5.30 13.59
C LEU A 935 -17.76 -5.04 14.05
N LEU A 936 -17.98 -4.09 14.94
CA LEU A 936 -19.31 -3.81 15.51
C LEU A 936 -20.33 -3.42 14.45
N TYR A 937 -19.94 -2.61 13.46
CA TYR A 937 -20.85 -2.14 12.41
C TYR A 937 -21.04 -3.19 11.29
N GLU A 938 -19.95 -3.76 10.76
CA GLU A 938 -20.01 -4.63 9.59
C GLU A 938 -20.51 -6.05 9.94
N LEU A 939 -20.25 -6.56 11.15
CA LEU A 939 -20.84 -7.84 11.61
C LEU A 939 -22.34 -7.72 11.90
N ASP A 940 -22.78 -6.63 12.54
CA ASP A 940 -24.19 -6.34 12.77
C ASP A 940 -24.97 -6.22 11.45
N ALA A 941 -24.40 -5.55 10.44
CA ALA A 941 -24.96 -5.50 9.11
C ALA A 941 -25.09 -6.90 8.46
N ILE A 942 -24.08 -7.77 8.62
CA ILE A 942 -24.16 -9.18 8.16
C ILE A 942 -25.29 -9.93 8.90
N ARG A 943 -25.43 -9.75 10.21
CA ARG A 943 -26.50 -10.37 11.03
C ARG A 943 -27.89 -9.93 10.56
N LYS A 944 -28.10 -8.62 10.42
CA LYS A 944 -29.36 -8.03 9.95
C LYS A 944 -29.71 -8.48 8.53
N ALA A 945 -28.73 -8.55 7.63
CA ALA A 945 -28.93 -9.08 6.29
C ALA A 945 -29.42 -10.54 6.30
N CYS A 946 -28.86 -11.42 7.15
CA CYS A 946 -29.33 -12.80 7.28
C CYS A 946 -30.74 -12.87 7.88
N ALA A 947 -30.98 -12.21 9.01
CA ALA A 947 -32.30 -12.19 9.67
C ALA A 947 -33.42 -11.60 8.79
N SER A 948 -33.08 -10.69 7.86
CA SER A 948 -34.03 -10.09 6.90
C SER A 948 -34.41 -10.99 5.72
N LEU A 949 -33.79 -12.16 5.57
CA LEU A 949 -34.11 -13.16 4.55
C LEU A 949 -35.02 -14.27 5.10
N GLU A 950 -34.82 -14.66 6.36
CA GLU A 950 -35.53 -15.75 7.02
C GLU A 950 -35.42 -15.57 8.55
N PRO A 951 -36.52 -15.67 9.32
CA PRO A 951 -36.46 -15.62 10.78
C PRO A 951 -35.47 -16.66 11.35
N ASN A 952 -34.71 -16.27 12.37
CA ASN A 952 -33.69 -17.10 13.02
C ASN A 952 -32.52 -17.57 12.13
N TYR A 953 -32.41 -17.14 10.85
CA TYR A 953 -31.27 -17.49 10.01
C TYR A 953 -29.99 -16.75 10.47
N GLN A 954 -29.18 -17.44 11.27
CA GLN A 954 -27.93 -16.93 11.84
C GLN A 954 -26.77 -17.89 11.54
N PRO A 955 -26.19 -17.86 10.33
CA PRO A 955 -25.05 -18.71 9.98
C PRO A 955 -23.79 -18.26 10.76
N PRO A 956 -22.92 -19.19 11.21
CA PRO A 956 -21.69 -18.85 11.90
C PRO A 956 -20.73 -18.04 10.99
N VAL A 957 -20.22 -16.94 11.53
CA VAL A 957 -19.35 -15.97 10.82
C VAL A 957 -17.90 -16.08 11.29
N THR A 958 -16.97 -16.05 10.35
CA THR A 958 -15.55 -15.75 10.59
C THR A 958 -15.19 -14.45 9.87
N PHE A 959 -14.74 -13.43 10.61
CA PHE A 959 -14.40 -12.10 10.09
C PHE A 959 -12.88 -11.88 10.18
N VAL A 960 -12.23 -11.69 9.03
CA VAL A 960 -10.77 -11.58 8.90
C VAL A 960 -10.40 -10.28 8.19
N VAL A 961 -9.72 -9.38 8.89
CA VAL A 961 -9.11 -8.22 8.25
C VAL A 961 -7.83 -8.65 7.53
N VAL A 962 -7.63 -8.12 6.34
CA VAL A 962 -6.45 -8.30 5.48
C VAL A 962 -5.73 -6.96 5.39
N GLN A 963 -4.42 -6.95 5.62
CA GLN A 963 -3.59 -5.76 5.54
C GLN A 963 -2.36 -6.05 4.67
N LYS A 964 -2.32 -5.44 3.48
CA LYS A 964 -1.14 -5.44 2.59
C LYS A 964 -0.27 -4.19 2.76
N ARG A 965 -0.81 -3.12 3.34
CA ARG A 965 -0.20 -1.77 3.42
C ARG A 965 0.55 -1.53 4.75
N HIS A 966 1.47 -2.43 5.14
CA HIS A 966 2.28 -2.33 6.38
C HIS A 966 3.81 -2.36 6.15
N HIS A 967 4.58 -2.21 7.23
CA HIS A 967 6.04 -2.07 7.22
C HIS A 967 6.85 -3.33 7.58
N THR A 968 6.22 -4.36 8.17
CA THR A 968 6.84 -5.69 8.34
C THR A 968 7.33 -6.28 7.01
N ARG A 969 8.57 -6.76 7.00
CA ARG A 969 9.26 -7.49 5.92
C ARG A 969 9.85 -8.77 6.50
N LEU A 970 9.91 -9.81 5.68
CA LEU A 970 10.51 -11.09 6.04
C LEU A 970 11.61 -11.43 5.01
N PHE A 971 12.77 -11.83 5.52
CA PHE A 971 13.95 -12.20 4.75
C PHE A 971 14.33 -13.65 5.06
N ALA A 972 14.92 -14.36 4.10
CA ALA A 972 15.46 -15.70 4.37
C ALA A 972 16.60 -15.61 5.40
N ASN A 973 16.70 -16.58 6.31
CA ASN A 973 17.76 -16.60 7.32
C ASN A 973 19.16 -16.55 6.67
N ASN A 974 19.35 -17.29 5.56
CA ASN A 974 20.53 -17.28 4.72
C ASN A 974 20.16 -17.04 3.24
N HIS A 975 20.53 -15.88 2.69
CA HIS A 975 20.27 -15.54 1.27
C HIS A 975 21.02 -16.42 0.26
N ALA A 976 22.06 -17.15 0.69
CA ALA A 976 22.79 -18.09 -0.18
C ALA A 976 22.10 -19.46 -0.31
N ASP A 977 21.17 -19.82 0.59
CA ASP A 977 20.43 -21.08 0.48
C ASP A 977 19.28 -20.96 -0.53
N GLN A 978 19.55 -21.40 -1.77
CA GLN A 978 18.59 -21.47 -2.86
C GLN A 978 17.36 -22.37 -2.59
N ARG A 979 17.34 -23.14 -1.50
CA ARG A 979 16.16 -23.90 -1.04
C ARG A 979 15.22 -23.08 -0.16
N SER A 980 15.67 -21.92 0.32
CA SER A 980 14.91 -21.01 1.19
C SER A 980 14.39 -19.74 0.50
N VAL A 981 14.89 -19.45 -0.71
CA VAL A 981 14.54 -18.26 -1.50
C VAL A 981 14.00 -18.58 -2.90
N ASP A 982 13.23 -17.65 -3.46
CA ASP A 982 12.90 -17.63 -4.89
C ASP A 982 13.99 -16.95 -5.75
N ARG A 983 13.77 -16.89 -7.07
CA ARG A 983 14.70 -16.29 -8.05
C ARG A 983 15.06 -14.82 -7.78
N SER A 984 14.25 -14.08 -7.02
CA SER A 984 14.50 -12.68 -6.64
C SER A 984 15.27 -12.52 -5.32
N GLY A 985 15.49 -13.62 -4.58
CA GLY A 985 16.03 -13.62 -3.22
C GLY A 985 14.97 -13.43 -2.13
N ASN A 986 13.68 -13.49 -2.47
CA ASN A 986 12.59 -13.38 -1.50
C ASN A 986 12.29 -14.74 -0.84
N ILE A 987 11.72 -14.70 0.37
CA ILE A 987 11.17 -15.90 1.03
C ILE A 987 10.17 -16.63 0.13
N LEU A 988 10.11 -17.95 0.26
CA LEU A 988 9.30 -18.79 -0.63
C LEU A 988 7.78 -18.56 -0.47
N PRO A 989 6.98 -18.72 -1.56
CA PRO A 989 5.53 -18.66 -1.49
C PRO A 989 4.96 -19.71 -0.56
N GLY A 990 3.97 -19.32 0.25
CA GLY A 990 3.40 -20.15 1.32
C GLY A 990 4.09 -19.96 2.68
N THR A 991 5.15 -19.15 2.78
CA THR A 991 5.77 -18.82 4.07
C THR A 991 4.77 -18.10 4.98
N VAL A 992 4.40 -18.73 6.09
CA VAL A 992 3.55 -18.19 7.15
C VAL A 992 4.34 -17.98 8.44
N VAL A 993 4.04 -16.89 9.14
CA VAL A 993 4.54 -16.54 10.48
C VAL A 993 3.35 -16.22 11.36
N ASP A 994 3.16 -17.02 12.40
CA ASP A 994 2.16 -16.86 13.46
C ASP A 994 2.82 -16.91 14.86
N SER A 995 4.07 -16.44 14.93
CA SER A 995 4.88 -16.44 16.15
C SER A 995 5.79 -15.21 16.27
N LYS A 996 6.16 -14.88 17.53
CA LYS A 996 7.09 -13.80 17.94
C LYS A 996 6.65 -12.38 17.57
N ILE A 997 6.60 -12.04 16.28
CA ILE A 997 6.28 -10.69 15.77
C ILE A 997 4.77 -10.41 15.67
N CYS A 998 3.97 -11.46 15.84
CA CYS A 998 2.51 -11.43 15.90
C CYS A 998 1.99 -10.89 17.23
N HIS A 999 0.69 -10.60 17.31
CA HIS A 999 0.04 -10.05 18.48
C HIS A 999 0.14 -10.98 19.71
N PRO A 1000 0.32 -10.47 20.95
CA PRO A 1000 0.50 -11.31 22.14
C PRO A 1000 -0.55 -12.41 22.28
N THR A 1001 -1.84 -12.05 22.19
CA THR A 1001 -3.00 -12.88 22.54
C THR A 1001 -3.95 -13.20 21.39
N GLU A 1002 -4.11 -12.28 20.44
CA GLU A 1002 -5.15 -12.33 19.40
C GLU A 1002 -4.75 -13.24 18.22
N PHE A 1003 -5.73 -13.61 17.39
CA PHE A 1003 -5.53 -14.51 16.26
C PHE A 1003 -5.10 -13.77 14.98
N ASP A 1004 -3.82 -13.40 14.90
CA ASP A 1004 -3.18 -12.84 13.70
C ASP A 1004 -2.09 -13.74 13.08
N PHE A 1005 -1.79 -13.56 11.80
CA PHE A 1005 -0.64 -14.17 11.12
C PHE A 1005 -0.20 -13.38 9.88
N TYR A 1006 1.09 -13.44 9.56
CA TYR A 1006 1.65 -12.96 8.29
C TYR A 1006 1.78 -14.12 7.30
N LEU A 1007 1.31 -13.95 6.06
CA LEU A 1007 1.42 -14.94 4.98
C LEU A 1007 2.00 -14.32 3.70
N CYS A 1008 3.15 -14.83 3.26
CA CYS A 1008 3.72 -14.54 1.94
C CYS A 1008 3.27 -15.59 0.92
N SER A 1009 2.03 -15.52 0.45
CA SER A 1009 1.45 -16.49 -0.49
C SER A 1009 2.01 -16.42 -1.92
N HIS A 1010 2.85 -15.44 -2.26
CA HIS A 1010 3.27 -15.13 -3.63
C HIS A 1010 4.78 -15.08 -3.81
N ALA A 1011 5.25 -15.28 -5.04
CA ALA A 1011 6.66 -15.16 -5.40
C ALA A 1011 7.04 -13.72 -5.74
N GLY A 1012 8.19 -13.28 -5.26
CA GLY A 1012 8.81 -12.02 -5.60
C GLY A 1012 9.17 -11.97 -7.09
N ILE A 1013 8.64 -10.97 -7.78
CA ILE A 1013 9.01 -10.67 -9.17
C ILE A 1013 10.09 -9.58 -9.20
N GLN A 1014 9.96 -8.59 -8.33
CA GLN A 1014 10.83 -7.42 -8.23
C GLN A 1014 10.77 -6.87 -6.80
N GLY A 1015 11.87 -6.31 -6.31
CA GLY A 1015 11.96 -5.71 -4.98
C GLY A 1015 11.91 -6.72 -3.85
N THR A 1016 11.47 -6.27 -2.67
CA THR A 1016 11.22 -7.12 -1.49
C THR A 1016 9.73 -7.34 -1.31
N SER A 1017 9.32 -8.60 -1.20
CA SER A 1017 7.94 -9.03 -1.01
C SER A 1017 7.35 -8.47 0.28
N ARG A 1018 6.05 -8.18 0.25
CA ARG A 1018 5.26 -7.87 1.45
C ARG A 1018 4.39 -9.08 1.75
N PRO A 1019 4.65 -9.86 2.83
CA PRO A 1019 3.61 -10.78 3.31
C PRO A 1019 2.35 -9.95 3.60
N ALA A 1020 1.17 -10.54 3.41
CA ALA A 1020 -0.06 -9.91 3.89
C ALA A 1020 -0.28 -10.32 5.35
N HIS A 1021 -0.66 -9.36 6.18
CA HIS A 1021 -1.08 -9.57 7.55
C HIS A 1021 -2.58 -9.90 7.55
N TYR A 1022 -2.96 -10.97 8.25
CA TYR A 1022 -4.34 -11.41 8.42
C TYR A 1022 -4.64 -11.39 9.92
N HIS A 1023 -5.73 -10.73 10.32
CA HIS A 1023 -6.13 -10.62 11.72
C HIS A 1023 -7.60 -11.00 11.85
N VAL A 1024 -7.91 -12.03 12.64
CA VAL A 1024 -9.27 -12.52 12.84
C VAL A 1024 -9.95 -11.71 13.96
N LEU A 1025 -10.96 -10.92 13.62
CA LEU A 1025 -11.71 -10.10 14.58
C LEU A 1025 -12.89 -10.84 15.19
N TRP A 1026 -13.38 -11.90 14.53
CA TRP A 1026 -14.49 -12.73 14.99
C TRP A 1026 -14.40 -14.13 14.41
N ASP A 1027 -14.70 -15.16 15.19
CA ASP A 1027 -14.80 -16.54 14.67
C ASP A 1027 -15.74 -17.45 15.48
N GLU A 1028 -16.93 -17.68 14.94
CA GLU A 1028 -17.87 -18.68 15.45
C GLU A 1028 -17.65 -20.07 14.85
N ASN A 1029 -16.89 -20.18 13.76
CA ASN A 1029 -16.61 -21.45 13.09
C ASN A 1029 -15.49 -22.24 13.77
N LYS A 1030 -14.73 -21.59 14.67
CA LYS A 1030 -13.67 -22.19 15.49
C LYS A 1030 -12.58 -22.81 14.60
N PHE A 1031 -12.09 -22.03 13.65
CA PHE A 1031 -10.95 -22.37 12.82
C PHE A 1031 -9.72 -22.64 13.69
N THR A 1032 -9.02 -23.73 13.40
CA THR A 1032 -7.63 -23.88 13.87
C THR A 1032 -6.72 -22.98 13.05
N ALA A 1033 -5.56 -22.62 13.62
CA ALA A 1033 -4.54 -21.85 12.93
C ALA A 1033 -4.19 -22.46 11.55
N ASP A 1034 -3.94 -23.77 11.50
CA ASP A 1034 -3.64 -24.48 10.24
C ASP A 1034 -4.79 -24.46 9.24
N ALA A 1035 -6.05 -24.61 9.68
CA ALA A 1035 -7.20 -24.61 8.79
C ALA A 1035 -7.35 -23.25 8.08
N LEU A 1036 -7.32 -22.14 8.82
CA LEU A 1036 -7.48 -20.80 8.25
C LEU A 1036 -6.25 -20.37 7.44
N GLN A 1037 -5.03 -20.65 7.91
CA GLN A 1037 -3.80 -20.34 7.17
C GLN A 1037 -3.75 -21.11 5.85
N SER A 1038 -4.09 -22.40 5.86
CA SER A 1038 -4.11 -23.24 4.65
C SER A 1038 -5.22 -22.84 3.68
N LEU A 1039 -6.42 -22.52 4.18
CA LEU A 1039 -7.52 -21.98 3.36
C LEU A 1039 -7.09 -20.68 2.67
N THR A 1040 -6.55 -19.73 3.45
CA THR A 1040 -6.10 -18.42 2.95
C THR A 1040 -5.01 -18.58 1.87
N ASN A 1041 -4.02 -19.44 2.12
CA ASN A 1041 -2.97 -19.76 1.16
C ASN A 1041 -3.51 -20.42 -0.11
N ASN A 1042 -4.35 -21.44 0.02
CA ASN A 1042 -4.85 -22.21 -1.12
C ASN A 1042 -5.76 -21.37 -2.02
N LEU A 1043 -6.59 -20.51 -1.43
CA LEU A 1043 -7.38 -19.53 -2.16
C LEU A 1043 -6.49 -18.59 -3.00
N CYS A 1044 -5.30 -18.18 -2.56
CA CYS A 1044 -4.40 -17.34 -3.37
C CYS A 1044 -4.01 -17.96 -4.73
N TYR A 1045 -4.22 -19.26 -4.96
CA TYR A 1045 -4.00 -19.93 -6.25
C TYR A 1045 -5.23 -19.97 -7.16
N THR A 1046 -6.43 -19.58 -6.71
CA THR A 1046 -7.68 -19.54 -7.52
C THR A 1046 -7.94 -18.18 -8.18
N TYR A 1047 -7.00 -17.23 -8.11
CA TYR A 1047 -7.14 -15.90 -8.72
C TYR A 1047 -7.19 -15.99 -10.26
N ALA A 1048 -8.35 -15.70 -10.83
CA ALA A 1048 -8.68 -16.01 -12.21
C ALA A 1048 -7.74 -15.37 -13.26
N ARG A 1049 -7.14 -14.21 -12.96
CA ARG A 1049 -6.47 -13.36 -13.97
C ARG A 1049 -5.06 -13.79 -14.35
N CYS A 1050 -4.44 -14.77 -13.67
CA CYS A 1050 -3.11 -15.28 -14.03
C CYS A 1050 -2.84 -16.68 -13.47
N THR A 1051 -1.85 -17.39 -14.03
CA THR A 1051 -1.36 -18.67 -13.51
C THR A 1051 -0.26 -18.48 -12.45
N ARG A 1052 -0.56 -17.67 -11.42
CA ARG A 1052 0.34 -17.35 -10.30
C ARG A 1052 -0.46 -17.22 -9.02
N SER A 1053 0.14 -17.59 -7.89
CA SER A 1053 -0.41 -17.25 -6.58
C SER A 1053 -0.27 -15.75 -6.31
N VAL A 1054 -1.34 -15.13 -5.83
CA VAL A 1054 -1.41 -13.69 -5.51
C VAL A 1054 -1.04 -13.38 -4.06
N SER A 1055 -0.73 -12.11 -3.79
CA SER A 1055 -0.23 -11.63 -2.48
C SER A 1055 -1.28 -11.52 -1.38
N ILE A 1056 -2.56 -11.51 -1.76
CA ILE A 1056 -3.73 -11.41 -0.87
C ILE A 1056 -4.80 -12.37 -1.37
N VAL A 1057 -5.62 -12.87 -0.47
CA VAL A 1057 -6.71 -13.81 -0.76
C VAL A 1057 -7.64 -13.23 -1.86
N PRO A 1058 -8.06 -14.00 -2.89
CA PRO A 1058 -8.75 -13.43 -4.05
C PRO A 1058 -10.06 -12.69 -3.77
N PRO A 1059 -10.92 -13.04 -2.78
CA PRO A 1059 -12.10 -12.24 -2.45
C PRO A 1059 -11.75 -10.77 -2.19
N ALA A 1060 -10.73 -10.50 -1.35
CA ALA A 1060 -10.25 -9.14 -1.09
C ALA A 1060 -9.71 -8.47 -2.36
N TYR A 1061 -8.94 -9.21 -3.16
CA TYR A 1061 -8.41 -8.70 -4.44
C TYR A 1061 -9.54 -8.36 -5.43
N TYR A 1062 -10.57 -9.19 -5.53
CA TYR A 1062 -11.73 -8.97 -6.40
C TYR A 1062 -12.57 -7.77 -5.92
N ALA A 1063 -12.72 -7.56 -4.62
CA ALA A 1063 -13.35 -6.36 -4.07
C ALA A 1063 -12.58 -5.09 -4.47
N HIS A 1064 -11.26 -5.04 -4.27
CA HIS A 1064 -10.42 -3.92 -4.72
C HIS A 1064 -10.50 -3.71 -6.25
N LEU A 1065 -10.64 -4.78 -7.06
CA LEU A 1065 -10.85 -4.65 -8.50
C LEU A 1065 -12.23 -4.08 -8.86
N ALA A 1066 -13.27 -4.41 -8.10
CA ALA A 1066 -14.61 -3.88 -8.28
C ALA A 1066 -14.70 -2.41 -7.83
N ALA A 1067 -14.13 -2.03 -6.68
CA ALA A 1067 -14.05 -0.64 -6.21
C ALA A 1067 -13.27 0.24 -7.21
N PHE A 1068 -12.11 -0.23 -7.68
CA PHE A 1068 -11.32 0.47 -8.70
C PHE A 1068 -12.05 0.55 -10.06
N ARG A 1069 -12.84 -0.46 -10.45
CA ARG A 1069 -13.69 -0.38 -11.65
C ARG A 1069 -14.78 0.68 -11.50
N ALA A 1070 -15.44 0.71 -10.35
CA ALA A 1070 -16.56 1.61 -10.08
C ALA A 1070 -16.17 3.10 -10.05
N ARG A 1071 -14.88 3.42 -9.82
CA ARG A 1071 -14.35 4.78 -10.02
C ARG A 1071 -14.59 5.34 -11.42
N PHE A 1072 -14.67 4.48 -12.46
CA PHE A 1072 -14.95 4.90 -13.83
C PHE A 1072 -16.45 5.10 -14.13
N TYR A 1073 -17.34 4.68 -13.22
CA TYR A 1073 -18.79 4.89 -13.37
C TYR A 1073 -19.25 6.23 -12.78
N MET A 1074 -18.39 6.90 -12.02
CA MET A 1074 -18.62 8.30 -11.63
C MET A 1074 -18.59 9.18 -12.89
N GLU A 1075 -19.59 10.05 -13.04
CA GLU A 1075 -19.54 11.11 -14.04
C GLU A 1075 -18.40 12.08 -13.71
N PRO A 1076 -17.66 12.60 -14.70
CA PRO A 1076 -16.78 13.74 -14.47
C PRO A 1076 -17.61 14.94 -14.01
N GLU A 1077 -17.23 15.58 -12.90
CA GLU A 1077 -17.84 16.85 -12.50
C GLU A 1077 -17.55 17.91 -13.57
N THR A 1078 -18.56 18.24 -14.37
CA THR A 1078 -18.50 19.30 -15.38
C THR A 1078 -18.13 20.61 -14.67
N SER A 1079 -16.94 21.13 -15.00
CA SER A 1079 -16.25 22.12 -14.16
C SER A 1079 -16.82 23.55 -14.26
N ASP A 1080 -18.05 23.68 -14.76
CA ASP A 1080 -18.74 24.93 -15.09
C ASP A 1080 -19.89 25.28 -14.15
N SER A 1081 -20.38 24.36 -13.30
CA SER A 1081 -21.41 24.65 -12.28
C SER A 1081 -20.93 25.58 -11.16
N GLY A 1082 -19.70 26.10 -11.23
CA GLY A 1082 -19.20 27.20 -10.39
C GLY A 1082 -19.54 28.60 -10.91
N SER A 1083 -20.18 28.74 -12.07
CA SER A 1083 -20.37 30.02 -12.77
C SER A 1083 -21.79 30.60 -12.64
N MET A 1084 -21.90 31.65 -11.82
CA MET A 1084 -22.83 32.80 -11.99
C MET A 1084 -24.32 32.52 -12.23
N ALA A 1085 -25.03 32.04 -11.20
CA ALA A 1085 -26.48 32.19 -11.10
C ALA A 1085 -26.85 33.49 -10.35
N SER A 1086 -26.68 34.66 -10.97
CA SER A 1086 -26.95 35.96 -10.30
C SER A 1086 -27.29 37.13 -11.25
N ALA A 1087 -28.55 37.26 -11.68
CA ALA A 1087 -29.18 38.53 -12.09
C ALA A 1087 -30.69 38.39 -12.37
N SER A 1088 -31.56 38.94 -11.51
CA SER A 1088 -32.93 39.43 -11.86
C SER A 1088 -33.75 39.92 -10.65
N ALA A 1089 -33.22 40.84 -9.84
CA ALA A 1089 -34.04 41.64 -8.92
C ALA A 1089 -33.38 43.01 -8.68
N ALA A 1090 -34.11 44.09 -8.92
CA ALA A 1090 -33.68 45.46 -8.63
C ALA A 1090 -34.39 45.95 -7.35
N GLY A 1091 -33.64 46.45 -6.36
CA GLY A 1091 -34.19 46.87 -5.07
C GLY A 1091 -33.21 47.70 -4.25
N ARG A 1092 -33.58 48.94 -3.97
CA ARG A 1092 -32.77 50.02 -3.37
C ARG A 1092 -32.20 49.73 -1.96
N GLY A 1093 -30.90 50.04 -1.77
CA GLY A 1093 -30.41 50.89 -0.66
C GLY A 1093 -29.98 50.25 0.68
N GLY A 1094 -29.06 50.94 1.38
CA GLY A 1094 -28.70 50.69 2.80
C GLY A 1094 -27.34 49.99 3.04
N PRO A 1095 -26.42 50.54 3.87
CA PRO A 1095 -25.13 49.91 4.18
C PRO A 1095 -24.99 49.38 5.63
N GLY A 1096 -24.14 48.37 5.83
CA GLY A 1096 -23.52 48.05 7.13
C GLY A 1096 -23.76 46.61 7.66
N GLY A 1097 -22.91 46.19 8.62
CA GLY A 1097 -23.12 44.97 9.42
C GLY A 1097 -22.42 43.70 8.91
N GLY A 1098 -21.12 43.55 9.16
CA GLY A 1098 -20.38 42.31 8.84
C GLY A 1098 -20.49 41.24 9.93
N THR A 1099 -21.06 40.07 9.63
CA THR A 1099 -21.03 38.88 10.51
C THR A 1099 -20.53 37.63 9.78
N ARG A 1100 -19.58 36.90 10.39
CA ARG A 1100 -19.10 35.61 9.87
C ARG A 1100 -20.00 34.49 10.36
N SER A 1101 -21.01 34.12 9.57
CA SER A 1101 -21.81 32.93 9.85
C SER A 1101 -20.98 31.65 9.63
N THR A 1102 -20.78 30.87 10.70
CA THR A 1102 -20.20 29.52 10.63
C THR A 1102 -21.24 28.54 10.09
N ARG A 1103 -21.25 28.31 8.77
CA ARG A 1103 -22.08 27.25 8.17
C ARG A 1103 -21.64 25.89 8.70
N ALA A 1104 -22.53 25.23 9.45
CA ALA A 1104 -22.42 23.81 9.73
C ALA A 1104 -22.46 23.00 8.42
N SER A 1105 -21.78 21.86 8.39
CA SER A 1105 -21.72 20.99 7.23
C SER A 1105 -23.03 20.19 7.07
N ALA A 1106 -24.01 20.78 6.38
CA ALA A 1106 -25.10 19.99 5.79
C ALA A 1106 -24.50 18.94 4.86
N SER A 1107 -24.88 17.67 5.05
CA SER A 1107 -24.34 16.56 4.27
C SER A 1107 -24.78 16.67 2.81
N ALA A 1108 -23.85 17.01 1.91
CA ALA A 1108 -24.10 16.88 0.48
C ALA A 1108 -24.44 15.41 0.16
N ALA A 1109 -25.63 15.19 -0.39
CA ALA A 1109 -26.12 13.86 -0.69
C ALA A 1109 -25.18 13.16 -1.70
N VAL A 1110 -24.59 12.04 -1.30
CA VAL A 1110 -23.68 11.27 -2.16
C VAL A 1110 -24.47 10.75 -3.35
N ARG A 1111 -24.14 11.20 -4.56
CA ARG A 1111 -24.77 10.70 -5.79
C ARG A 1111 -24.57 9.18 -5.88
N PRO A 1112 -25.63 8.39 -6.09
CA PRO A 1112 -25.50 6.95 -6.28
C PRO A 1112 -24.71 6.65 -7.56
N LEU A 1113 -24.00 5.52 -7.58
CA LEU A 1113 -23.37 5.03 -8.80
C LEU A 1113 -24.44 4.56 -9.80
N PRO A 1114 -24.23 4.73 -11.13
CA PRO A 1114 -25.11 4.15 -12.14
C PRO A 1114 -25.26 2.64 -11.96
N ALA A 1115 -26.49 2.15 -12.10
CA ALA A 1115 -26.79 0.74 -11.91
C ALA A 1115 -26.19 -0.13 -13.04
N LEU A 1116 -25.38 -1.12 -12.66
CA LEU A 1116 -24.92 -2.17 -13.58
C LEU A 1116 -26.10 -2.96 -14.16
N LYS A 1117 -25.98 -3.41 -15.41
CA LYS A 1117 -26.98 -4.32 -16.00
C LYS A 1117 -26.94 -5.71 -15.36
N GLU A 1118 -28.09 -6.38 -15.33
CA GLU A 1118 -28.29 -7.68 -14.66
C GLU A 1118 -27.41 -8.81 -15.19
N ASN A 1119 -27.14 -8.85 -16.49
CA ASN A 1119 -26.22 -9.83 -17.07
C ASN A 1119 -24.76 -9.56 -16.65
N VAL A 1120 -24.34 -8.30 -16.60
CA VAL A 1120 -23.00 -7.89 -16.15
C VAL A 1120 -22.77 -8.17 -14.65
N LYS A 1121 -23.77 -7.94 -13.79
CA LYS A 1121 -23.68 -8.25 -12.34
C LYS A 1121 -23.38 -9.72 -12.04
N ARG A 1122 -23.83 -10.64 -12.90
CA ARG A 1122 -23.72 -12.10 -12.72
C ARG A 1122 -22.36 -12.68 -13.10
N VAL A 1123 -21.46 -11.87 -13.67
CA VAL A 1123 -20.14 -12.29 -14.16
C VAL A 1123 -19.01 -11.48 -13.53
N MET A 1124 -17.77 -11.95 -13.66
CA MET A 1124 -16.59 -11.29 -13.07
C MET A 1124 -16.11 -10.11 -13.94
N PHE A 1125 -16.99 -9.16 -14.23
CA PHE A 1125 -16.77 -8.02 -15.15
C PHE A 1125 -15.53 -7.18 -14.81
N TYR A 1126 -15.20 -7.08 -13.52
CA TYR A 1126 -14.05 -6.37 -12.97
C TYR A 1126 -12.68 -7.01 -13.32
N CYS A 1127 -12.65 -8.22 -13.88
CA CYS A 1127 -11.40 -8.96 -14.16
C CYS A 1127 -10.56 -8.48 -15.36
#